data_AF-A0A7R9TTA6-F1
#
_entry.id   AF-A0A7R9TTA6-F1
#
_cell.length_a   1.000
_cell.length_b   1.000
_cell.length_c   1.000
_cell.angle_alpha   90.00
_cell.angle_beta   90.00
_cell.angle_gamma   90.00
#
_symmetry.space_group_name_H-M   'P 1'
#
loop_
_entity.id
_entity.type
_entity.pdbx_description
1 polymer ?
#
loop_
_entity_poly.entity_id
_entity_poly.type
_entity_poly.pdbx_seq_one_letter_code
_entity_poly.pdbx_strand_id
1 'polypeptide(L)'
;MSSGVAGAMRGTPMSARPLARSPSALSRKQRHHAGAARRAAPRAAIQDNTPPAGVTSADADAEYCDPMTQECPQVPRQVVNGQDLPIFEDVSTAHFRIRSGVVRSRCTKSKSLSAITGMNILIKHEWEQATGSFKERGARNALLALDEAQRARGVVAASAGNHALALAYHGKDLGIPVTVLMPSIAPLTKISKCRALGANVILEGDSIADAALAAKRFVENQGMKYINGFDDFNIIAGAGSVGLEILEDIKDVDAIVVPVGGGGLIAGVALAVKTINPNVMVIGVEPDRCPSMAAAFAAGKVVKFDMPGPTLADGLAVPTVGPRSFEVCRPRVDKLVTVSERDISVGLLRLVECEKLVQEGAGAAGMAACLAGKLPELEGKTVVVLLCGGNIDTNTLGNTLERGLVNDGRLCRFSVVVPDRPGGIAGLTAVIAEVGASIKQINHERAWLQEDSHSVQVDVTCELTGIAMADTLYEELSARYKVDFTRPKSALTNTAAAPMSSPISFPTSANAADVAKPSSGPQRLPAPVLYDYDTIVNNVKPARALVEAVEAAFAELAKGKVDVPLPMHIGIAETAAAGPGDCHIKGGYIEGAPTWTVKLACVSFYKNVEKGLPAGSGVFVVCDATNGGPKAVLHENRYLTDMRTGAAGAGCGKHLAPPAQS
;
A
#
# COMPACT_ATOMS: atom_id res chain seq x y z
N MET A 1 -53.24 33.34 -41.53
CA MET A 1 -54.25 32.33 -41.92
C MET A 1 -54.08 31.18 -40.94
N SER A 2 -54.80 31.26 -39.81
CA SER A 2 -56.00 30.46 -39.47
C SER A 2 -55.62 29.01 -39.15
N SER A 3 -55.95 28.36 -38.03
CA SER A 3 -56.83 28.56 -36.85
C SER A 3 -56.88 27.15 -36.20
N GLY A 4 -57.09 26.87 -34.91
CA GLY A 4 -57.61 27.61 -33.77
C GLY A 4 -57.29 26.84 -32.46
N VAL A 5 -57.26 27.51 -31.30
CA VAL A 5 -58.39 27.73 -30.34
C VAL A 5 -58.55 26.52 -29.40
N ALA A 6 -58.67 26.60 -28.08
CA ALA A 6 -58.52 27.64 -27.03
C ALA A 6 -58.72 26.94 -25.67
N GLY A 7 -58.31 27.57 -24.56
CA GLY A 7 -58.73 27.16 -23.21
C GLY A 7 -57.86 27.71 -22.08
N ALA A 8 -58.01 29.00 -21.78
CA ALA A 8 -57.41 29.69 -20.64
C ALA A 8 -58.33 29.66 -19.40
N MET A 9 -57.76 29.75 -18.19
CA MET A 9 -58.16 30.61 -17.04
C MET A 9 -57.27 30.24 -15.82
N ARG A 10 -56.32 31.08 -15.38
CA ARG A 10 -56.38 32.17 -14.38
C ARG A 10 -56.85 31.75 -12.97
N GLY A 11 -55.98 31.98 -11.97
CA GLY A 11 -56.35 32.05 -10.54
C GLY A 11 -55.20 31.84 -9.55
N THR A 12 -54.42 32.89 -9.24
CA THR A 12 -53.69 33.09 -7.95
C THR A 12 -54.54 34.00 -7.05
N PRO A 13 -54.20 34.30 -5.76
CA PRO A 13 -53.41 33.59 -4.72
C PRO A 13 -54.09 33.64 -3.31
N MET A 14 -53.62 32.86 -2.32
CA MET A 14 -53.78 33.16 -0.86
C MET A 14 -52.73 32.36 -0.06
N SER A 15 -51.66 32.98 0.43
CA SER A 15 -51.48 33.59 1.77
C SER A 15 -51.50 32.61 2.95
N ALA A 16 -50.32 32.32 3.50
CA ALA A 16 -50.16 32.09 4.93
C ALA A 16 -48.76 32.57 5.36
N ARG A 17 -48.74 33.62 6.19
CA ARG A 17 -47.57 34.22 6.84
C ARG A 17 -47.47 33.68 8.30
N PRO A 18 -46.40 34.02 9.05
CA PRO A 18 -45.70 33.15 10.00
C PRO A 18 -46.14 33.36 11.46
N LEU A 19 -45.68 32.50 12.36
CA LEU A 19 -45.71 32.76 13.80
C LEU A 19 -44.33 32.46 14.43
N ALA A 20 -43.63 33.55 14.75
CA ALA A 20 -42.67 33.60 15.84
C ALA A 20 -43.42 33.94 17.14
N ARG A 21 -42.99 33.35 18.27
CA ARG A 21 -43.09 33.95 19.62
C ARG A 21 -42.25 33.14 20.61
N SER A 22 -41.18 33.76 21.12
CA SER A 22 -40.66 33.57 22.49
C SER A 22 -41.42 34.54 23.43
N PRO A 23 -41.06 34.75 24.72
CA PRO A 23 -40.30 33.98 25.72
C PRO A 23 -41.05 33.88 27.08
N SER A 24 -40.57 33.08 28.05
CA SER A 24 -40.76 33.42 29.47
C SER A 24 -39.79 32.67 30.39
N ALA A 25 -38.95 33.45 31.07
CA ALA A 25 -38.25 33.08 32.28
C ALA A 25 -39.24 32.92 33.45
N LEU A 26 -38.93 32.03 34.40
CA LEU A 26 -39.30 32.21 35.82
C LEU A 26 -38.32 31.44 36.71
N SER A 27 -38.13 32.03 37.88
CA SER A 27 -36.95 31.97 38.73
C SER A 27 -37.15 31.17 40.01
N ARG A 28 -36.00 30.87 40.65
CA ARG A 28 -35.70 30.98 42.11
C ARG A 28 -35.94 29.77 43.05
N LYS A 29 -34.81 29.48 43.72
CA LYS A 29 -34.57 29.36 45.19
C LYS A 29 -34.67 27.97 45.85
N GLN A 30 -33.53 27.54 46.40
CA GLN A 30 -33.20 27.37 47.84
C GLN A 30 -31.77 26.76 47.87
N ARG A 31 -30.66 27.35 48.36
CA ARG A 31 -30.22 27.92 49.65
C ARG A 31 -30.38 27.01 50.88
N HIS A 32 -29.24 26.47 51.35
CA HIS A 32 -28.76 26.44 52.74
C HIS A 32 -27.20 26.49 52.68
N HIS A 33 -26.50 27.54 53.15
CA HIS A 33 -26.09 27.87 54.55
C HIS A 33 -25.41 26.69 55.27
N ALA A 34 -24.28 26.83 55.99
CA ALA A 34 -23.42 27.95 56.39
C ALA A 34 -22.08 27.36 56.91
N GLY A 35 -20.94 28.07 56.79
CA GLY A 35 -20.15 28.58 57.93
C GLY A 35 -19.20 27.54 58.56
N ALA A 36 -18.06 27.82 59.18
CA ALA A 36 -17.19 28.98 59.35
C ALA A 36 -15.95 28.46 60.12
N ALA A 37 -14.92 29.32 60.21
CA ALA A 37 -13.91 29.39 61.28
C ALA A 37 -12.58 28.62 61.17
N ARG A 38 -11.53 29.44 61.08
CA ARG A 38 -10.11 29.19 61.39
C ARG A 38 -9.91 28.60 62.79
N ARG A 39 -8.87 27.78 62.97
CA ARG A 39 -8.04 27.73 64.19
C ARG A 39 -6.64 27.18 63.90
N ALA A 40 -5.70 27.67 64.70
CA ALA A 40 -4.25 27.58 64.57
C ALA A 40 -3.64 26.23 65.00
N ALA A 41 -2.34 26.09 64.66
CA ALA A 41 -1.40 24.98 64.86
C ALA A 41 -1.31 24.36 66.27
N PRO A 42 -0.57 23.25 66.42
CA PRO A 42 0.80 23.42 66.94
C PRO A 42 1.89 22.57 66.25
N ARG A 43 3.10 23.13 66.34
CA ARG A 43 4.42 22.50 66.11
C ARG A 43 4.69 21.36 67.10
N ALA A 44 5.33 20.29 66.62
CA ALA A 44 6.26 19.43 67.36
C ALA A 44 7.37 19.03 66.36
N ALA A 45 8.58 19.61 66.44
CA ALA A 45 9.73 19.17 67.24
C ALA A 45 10.45 17.93 66.65
N ILE A 46 11.34 18.21 65.69
CA ILE A 46 12.73 17.74 65.49
C ILE A 46 13.08 16.32 65.98
N GLN A 47 13.56 15.49 65.04
CA GLN A 47 14.79 14.72 65.23
C GLN A 47 15.64 14.77 63.96
N ASP A 48 16.83 15.36 64.13
CA ASP A 48 17.94 15.35 63.19
C ASP A 48 18.34 13.91 62.80
N ASN A 49 18.62 13.70 61.53
CA ASN A 49 19.65 12.76 61.11
C ASN A 49 20.27 13.28 59.81
N THR A 50 21.46 13.87 59.97
CA THR A 50 22.39 14.26 58.92
C THR A 50 22.79 13.04 58.07
N PRO A 51 22.78 13.12 56.73
CA PRO A 51 23.37 12.08 55.88
C PRO A 51 24.91 12.23 55.83
N PRO A 52 25.67 11.14 55.67
CA PRO A 52 27.11 11.22 55.52
C PRO A 52 27.50 11.87 54.19
N ALA A 53 28.53 12.69 54.27
CA ALA A 53 29.11 13.45 53.17
C ALA A 53 29.72 12.56 52.09
N GLY A 54 29.54 12.96 50.82
CA GLY A 54 30.39 12.50 49.72
C GLY A 54 29.68 12.10 48.43
N VAL A 55 28.94 13.01 47.80
CA VAL A 55 28.81 13.03 46.33
C VAL A 55 28.77 14.49 45.89
N THR A 56 29.72 14.85 45.03
CA THR A 56 29.92 16.18 44.46
C THR A 56 28.72 16.61 43.61
N SER A 57 28.29 17.85 43.82
CA SER A 57 27.29 18.56 43.01
C SER A 57 27.84 18.88 41.62
N ALA A 58 27.46 18.07 40.63
CA ALA A 58 27.36 18.42 39.22
C ALA A 58 26.30 17.46 38.65
N ASP A 59 25.38 17.94 37.81
CA ASP A 59 24.24 17.22 37.22
C ASP A 59 22.90 17.33 37.96
N ALA A 60 22.59 18.51 38.51
CA ALA A 60 21.24 18.84 38.99
C ALA A 60 20.62 19.98 38.16
N ASP A 61 20.45 19.76 36.85
CA ASP A 61 19.61 20.58 35.97
C ASP A 61 18.97 19.70 34.86
N ALA A 62 18.44 18.53 35.22
CA ALA A 62 17.56 17.79 34.32
C ALA A 62 16.12 18.29 34.52
N GLU A 63 15.71 19.22 33.65
CA GLU A 63 14.33 19.71 33.56
C GLU A 63 13.32 18.56 33.58
N TYR A 64 12.37 18.67 34.51
CA TYR A 64 11.21 17.81 34.64
C TYR A 64 10.33 17.89 33.37
N CYS A 65 10.28 16.80 32.61
CA CYS A 65 9.52 16.68 31.38
C CYS A 65 8.03 16.41 31.71
N ASP A 66 7.15 17.35 31.39
CA ASP A 66 5.70 17.25 31.57
C ASP A 66 5.07 16.40 30.43
N PRO A 67 4.48 15.22 30.74
CA PRO A 67 3.95 14.29 29.75
C PRO A 67 2.66 14.75 29.06
N MET A 68 2.10 15.91 29.42
CA MET A 68 0.91 16.49 28.78
C MET A 68 1.25 17.63 27.80
N THR A 69 2.49 18.10 27.77
CA THR A 69 2.88 19.29 26.98
C THR A 69 4.09 19.10 26.07
N GLN A 70 4.80 17.97 26.15
CA GLN A 70 5.94 17.67 25.26
C GLN A 70 5.70 16.42 24.40
N GLU A 71 6.00 16.56 23.11
CA GLU A 71 5.95 15.50 22.10
C GLU A 71 6.71 14.24 22.57
N CYS A 72 6.14 13.05 22.35
CA CYS A 72 6.86 11.78 22.55
C CYS A 72 8.27 11.88 21.95
N PRO A 73 9.31 11.37 22.62
CA PRO A 73 10.66 11.33 22.08
C PRO A 73 10.62 10.73 20.69
N GLN A 74 10.90 11.55 19.67
CA GLN A 74 10.96 11.08 18.30
C GLN A 74 12.13 10.10 18.23
N VAL A 75 11.87 8.85 17.83
CA VAL A 75 12.94 7.90 17.48
C VAL A 75 13.88 8.64 16.53
N PRO A 76 15.22 8.62 16.74
CA PRO A 76 16.14 9.36 15.89
C PRO A 76 15.89 9.01 14.43
N ARG A 77 15.53 10.01 13.61
CA ARG A 77 15.26 9.77 12.19
C ARG A 77 16.55 9.30 11.53
N GLN A 78 16.44 8.23 10.74
CA GLN A 78 17.58 7.74 9.97
C GLN A 78 17.85 8.72 8.83
N VAL A 79 18.90 9.55 8.96
CA VAL A 79 19.31 10.48 7.90
C VAL A 79 20.40 9.84 7.05
N VAL A 80 20.12 9.64 5.76
CA VAL A 80 21.09 9.12 4.79
C VAL A 80 21.20 10.11 3.63
N ASN A 81 22.42 10.57 3.33
CA ASN A 81 22.67 11.56 2.27
C ASN A 81 21.77 12.81 2.37
N GLY A 82 21.51 13.27 3.60
CA GLY A 82 20.66 14.43 3.89
C GLY A 82 19.15 14.17 3.75
N GLN A 83 18.72 12.91 3.63
CA GLN A 83 17.31 12.52 3.56
C GLN A 83 16.89 11.79 4.84
N ASP A 84 15.86 12.31 5.52
CA ASP A 84 15.15 11.58 6.57
C ASP A 84 14.42 10.39 5.95
N LEU A 85 14.84 9.16 6.24
CA LEU A 85 14.22 7.96 5.68
C LEU A 85 13.19 7.37 6.64
N PRO A 86 12.03 6.89 6.15
CA PRO A 86 11.14 6.08 6.98
C PRO A 86 11.82 4.75 7.32
N ILE A 87 11.53 4.26 8.52
CA ILE A 87 11.89 2.92 8.99
C ILE A 87 10.64 2.02 9.01
N PHE A 88 10.81 0.74 9.34
CA PHE A 88 9.73 -0.23 9.30
C PHE A 88 8.58 0.13 10.25
N GLU A 89 8.90 0.69 11.42
CA GLU A 89 7.96 1.15 12.43
C GLU A 89 7.04 2.25 11.89
N ASP A 90 7.54 3.12 11.01
CA ASP A 90 6.71 4.13 10.34
C ASP A 90 5.72 3.51 9.38
N VAL A 91 6.11 2.46 8.65
CA VAL A 91 5.22 1.70 7.77
C VAL A 91 4.15 0.98 8.57
N SER A 92 4.51 0.33 9.68
CA SER A 92 3.59 -0.34 10.59
C SER A 92 2.59 0.66 11.21
N THR A 93 3.10 1.81 11.66
CA THR A 93 2.27 2.91 12.18
C THR A 93 1.33 3.44 11.11
N ALA A 94 1.82 3.65 9.89
CA ALA A 94 1.01 4.10 8.77
C ALA A 94 -0.11 3.10 8.44
N HIS A 95 0.22 1.80 8.37
CA HIS A 95 -0.75 0.74 8.12
C HIS A 95 -1.88 0.72 9.15
N PHE A 96 -1.55 0.86 10.44
CA PHE A 96 -2.56 1.00 11.50
C PHE A 96 -3.36 2.31 11.36
N ARG A 97 -2.69 3.43 11.09
CA ARG A 97 -3.30 4.77 11.03
C ARG A 97 -4.34 4.88 9.91
N ILE A 98 -4.08 4.28 8.75
CA ILE A 98 -4.94 4.42 7.56
C ILE A 98 -6.13 3.46 7.53
N ARG A 99 -6.16 2.42 8.38
CA ARG A 99 -7.15 1.32 8.35
C ARG A 99 -8.61 1.75 8.35
N SER A 100 -8.91 2.93 8.91
CA SER A 100 -10.27 3.45 9.04
C SER A 100 -10.81 4.08 7.75
N GLY A 101 -9.97 4.34 6.74
CA GLY A 101 -10.43 4.93 5.49
C GLY A 101 -9.61 4.57 4.26
N VAL A 102 -8.82 3.50 4.32
CA VAL A 102 -8.24 2.84 3.15
C VAL A 102 -8.73 1.41 3.15
N VAL A 103 -9.17 0.92 2.00
CA VAL A 103 -9.65 -0.45 1.85
C VAL A 103 -8.45 -1.40 1.82
N ARG A 104 -8.51 -2.50 2.58
CA ARG A 104 -7.58 -3.61 2.39
C ARG A 104 -7.92 -4.29 1.07
N SER A 105 -7.15 -4.00 0.01
CA SER A 105 -7.39 -4.55 -1.32
C SER A 105 -7.12 -6.05 -1.36
N ARG A 106 -7.82 -6.78 -2.22
CA ARG A 106 -7.63 -8.23 -2.34
C ARG A 106 -6.28 -8.57 -3.00
N CYS A 107 -5.74 -9.74 -2.66
CA CYS A 107 -4.62 -10.38 -3.35
C CYS A 107 -5.09 -11.73 -3.90
N THR A 108 -5.26 -11.86 -5.22
CA THR A 108 -5.91 -13.06 -5.81
C THR A 108 -5.07 -13.73 -6.89
N LYS A 109 -5.16 -15.06 -6.98
CA LYS A 109 -4.47 -15.84 -8.00
C LYS A 109 -5.15 -15.74 -9.36
N SER A 110 -4.39 -15.42 -10.41
CA SER A 110 -4.85 -15.52 -11.79
C SER A 110 -4.45 -16.86 -12.39
N LYS A 111 -5.42 -17.72 -12.71
CA LYS A 111 -5.13 -19.01 -13.37
C LYS A 111 -4.64 -18.82 -14.80
N SER A 112 -5.30 -17.92 -15.54
CA SER A 112 -5.02 -17.68 -16.96
C SER A 112 -3.64 -17.07 -17.16
N LEU A 113 -3.30 -16.02 -16.40
CA LEU A 113 -1.99 -15.38 -16.51
C LEU A 113 -0.88 -16.29 -15.99
N SER A 114 -1.16 -17.10 -14.96
CA SER A 114 -0.19 -18.12 -14.51
C SER A 114 0.14 -19.13 -15.61
N ALA A 115 -0.87 -19.61 -16.34
CA ALA A 115 -0.66 -20.55 -17.43
C ALA A 115 0.12 -19.93 -18.60
N ILE A 116 -0.11 -18.64 -18.88
CA ILE A 116 0.59 -17.93 -19.97
C ILE A 116 2.05 -17.66 -19.62
N THR A 117 2.35 -17.29 -18.37
CA THR A 117 3.71 -16.88 -17.97
C THR A 117 4.57 -18.03 -17.44
N GLY A 118 3.98 -19.17 -17.11
CA GLY A 118 4.67 -20.26 -16.41
C GLY A 118 4.97 -19.94 -14.93
N MET A 119 4.48 -18.82 -14.40
CA MET A 119 4.65 -18.41 -13.00
C MET A 119 3.35 -18.63 -12.23
N ASN A 120 3.39 -18.79 -10.92
CA ASN A 120 2.20 -18.74 -10.07
C ASN A 120 1.86 -17.27 -9.79
N ILE A 121 1.08 -16.64 -10.68
CA ILE A 121 0.74 -15.21 -10.65
C ILE A 121 -0.38 -14.93 -9.65
N LEU A 122 -0.10 -14.05 -8.69
CA LEU A 122 -1.07 -13.39 -7.84
C LEU A 122 -1.11 -11.90 -8.14
N ILE A 123 -2.28 -11.30 -7.97
CA ILE A 123 -2.55 -9.90 -8.31
C ILE A 123 -2.94 -9.17 -7.05
N LYS A 124 -2.22 -8.09 -6.72
CA LYS A 124 -2.62 -7.14 -5.67
C LYS A 124 -3.42 -5.99 -6.30
N HIS A 125 -4.70 -5.89 -5.94
CA HIS A 125 -5.70 -5.06 -6.65
C HIS A 125 -5.81 -3.63 -6.10
N GLU A 126 -4.75 -2.81 -6.23
CA GLU A 126 -4.76 -1.43 -5.70
C GLU A 126 -5.67 -0.45 -6.48
N TRP A 127 -6.25 -0.87 -7.61
CA TRP A 127 -7.31 -0.13 -8.28
C TRP A 127 -8.65 -0.14 -7.51
N GLU A 128 -8.82 -1.02 -6.52
CA GLU A 128 -10.05 -1.11 -5.70
C GLU A 128 -10.23 0.05 -4.71
N GLN A 129 -9.19 0.87 -4.52
CA GLN A 129 -9.28 2.05 -3.66
C GLN A 129 -10.31 3.04 -4.24
N ALA A 130 -10.89 3.90 -3.40
CA ALA A 130 -12.03 4.76 -3.78
C ALA A 130 -11.74 5.72 -4.95
N THR A 131 -10.48 6.11 -5.10
CA THR A 131 -9.93 6.96 -6.15
C THR A 131 -9.27 6.17 -7.27
N GLY A 132 -9.26 4.84 -7.20
CA GLY A 132 -8.79 3.95 -8.26
C GLY A 132 -7.28 3.68 -8.25
N SER A 133 -6.55 3.95 -7.17
CA SER A 133 -5.11 3.66 -7.08
C SER A 133 -4.56 3.58 -5.65
N PHE A 134 -3.34 3.04 -5.51
CA PHE A 134 -2.62 2.95 -4.24
C PHE A 134 -2.33 4.30 -3.54
N LYS A 135 -2.45 5.43 -4.25
CA LYS A 135 -2.05 6.76 -3.75
C LYS A 135 -2.81 7.17 -2.48
N GLU A 136 -3.99 6.62 -2.25
CA GLU A 136 -4.78 6.80 -1.02
C GLU A 136 -4.01 6.45 0.24
N ARG A 137 -3.20 5.38 0.20
CA ARG A 137 -2.43 4.93 1.37
C ARG A 137 -1.47 6.00 1.87
N GLY A 138 -0.65 6.52 0.96
CA GLY A 138 0.29 7.58 1.28
C GLY A 138 -0.44 8.90 1.60
N ALA A 139 -1.43 9.28 0.80
CA ALA A 139 -2.15 10.53 0.96
C ALA A 139 -2.87 10.60 2.31
N ARG A 140 -3.62 9.55 2.68
CA ARG A 140 -4.31 9.48 3.97
C ARG A 140 -3.31 9.49 5.12
N ASN A 141 -2.21 8.74 5.02
CA ASN A 141 -1.19 8.73 6.06
C ASN A 141 -0.57 10.13 6.26
N ALA A 142 -0.23 10.82 5.18
CA ALA A 142 0.36 12.16 5.24
C ALA A 142 -0.60 13.20 5.82
N LEU A 143 -1.90 13.10 5.50
CA LEU A 143 -2.94 13.98 6.04
C LEU A 143 -3.21 13.72 7.54
N LEU A 144 -3.23 12.45 7.96
CA LEU A 144 -3.40 12.09 9.38
C LEU A 144 -2.15 12.37 10.24
N ALA A 145 -1.00 12.58 9.60
CA ALA A 145 0.26 12.95 10.26
C ALA A 145 0.46 14.47 10.41
N LEU A 146 -0.51 15.29 9.99
CA LEU A 146 -0.45 16.74 10.18
C LEU A 146 -0.71 17.10 11.64
N ASP A 147 0.06 18.06 12.15
CA ASP A 147 -0.30 18.74 13.39
C ASP A 147 -1.56 19.61 13.19
N GLU A 148 -2.16 20.10 14.27
CA GLU A 148 -3.40 20.86 14.22
C GLU A 148 -3.28 22.16 13.40
N ALA A 149 -2.12 22.82 13.48
CA ALA A 149 -1.87 24.07 12.77
C ALA A 149 -1.70 23.84 11.25
N GLN A 150 -0.99 22.78 10.87
CA GLN A 150 -0.86 22.32 9.48
C GLN A 150 -2.22 21.89 8.93
N ARG A 151 -3.02 21.17 9.72
CA ARG A 151 -4.35 20.72 9.34
C ARG A 151 -5.29 21.88 9.07
N ALA A 152 -5.26 22.91 9.92
CA ALA A 152 -6.07 24.12 9.76
C ALA A 152 -5.65 24.96 8.53
N ARG A 153 -4.34 25.06 8.26
CA ARG A 153 -3.83 25.76 7.05
C ARG A 153 -4.09 24.98 5.77
N GLY A 154 -4.09 23.65 5.85
CA GLY A 154 -4.25 22.75 4.71
C GLY A 154 -2.94 22.41 4.01
N VAL A 155 -3.08 21.63 2.93
CA VAL A 155 -1.96 21.07 2.17
C VAL A 155 -2.01 21.46 0.71
N VAL A 156 -0.85 21.40 0.07
CA VAL A 156 -0.69 21.69 -1.35
C VAL A 156 0.12 20.61 -2.04
N ALA A 157 -0.26 20.27 -3.27
CA ALA A 157 0.47 19.32 -4.09
C ALA A 157 0.50 19.78 -5.56
N ALA A 158 1.57 19.42 -6.26
CA ALA A 158 1.66 19.54 -7.71
C ALA A 158 1.45 18.16 -8.34
N SER A 159 0.27 17.93 -8.89
CA SER A 159 -0.07 16.68 -9.56
C SER A 159 -1.33 16.85 -10.39
N ALA A 160 -1.31 16.38 -11.63
CA ALA A 160 -2.50 16.24 -12.46
C ALA A 160 -2.95 14.77 -12.55
N GLY A 161 -2.74 13.97 -11.51
CA GLY A 161 -2.92 12.51 -11.55
C GLY A 161 -3.46 11.90 -10.25
N ASN A 162 -3.15 10.63 -10.06
CA ASN A 162 -3.66 9.80 -8.97
C ASN A 162 -3.38 10.37 -7.57
N HIS A 163 -2.24 11.05 -7.38
CA HIS A 163 -1.91 11.70 -6.10
C HIS A 163 -2.84 12.86 -5.75
N ALA A 164 -3.14 13.72 -6.73
CA ALA A 164 -4.09 14.81 -6.52
C ALA A 164 -5.48 14.31 -6.14
N LEU A 165 -5.93 13.23 -6.79
CA LEU A 165 -7.23 12.64 -6.53
C LEU A 165 -7.31 12.03 -5.12
N ALA A 166 -6.27 11.29 -4.71
CA ALA A 166 -6.15 10.71 -3.37
C ALA A 166 -6.11 11.79 -2.27
N LEU A 167 -5.35 12.86 -2.46
CA LEU A 167 -5.34 14.00 -1.52
C LEU A 167 -6.69 14.70 -1.45
N ALA A 168 -7.31 15.00 -2.60
CA ALA A 168 -8.62 15.65 -2.62
C ALA A 168 -9.69 14.80 -1.91
N TYR A 169 -9.70 13.49 -2.17
CA TYR A 169 -10.65 12.56 -1.56
C TYR A 169 -10.51 12.50 -0.03
N HIS A 170 -9.29 12.23 0.47
CA HIS A 170 -9.08 12.14 1.91
C HIS A 170 -9.04 13.48 2.61
N GLY A 171 -8.66 14.57 1.92
CA GLY A 171 -8.75 15.92 2.44
C GLY A 171 -10.20 16.28 2.74
N LYS A 172 -11.11 15.98 1.81
CA LYS A 172 -12.55 16.15 2.04
C LYS A 172 -13.06 15.29 3.21
N ASP A 173 -12.70 14.01 3.24
CA ASP A 173 -13.08 13.08 4.30
C ASP A 173 -12.63 13.55 5.70
N LEU A 174 -11.42 14.11 5.80
CA LEU A 174 -10.81 14.55 7.05
C LEU A 174 -11.07 16.03 7.37
N GLY A 175 -11.80 16.76 6.52
CA GLY A 175 -12.05 18.20 6.69
C GLY A 175 -10.79 19.07 6.55
N ILE A 176 -9.81 18.64 5.77
CA ILE A 176 -8.52 19.30 5.57
C ILE A 176 -8.53 20.02 4.21
N PRO A 177 -8.26 21.33 4.15
CA PRO A 177 -8.18 22.05 2.88
C PRO A 177 -7.06 21.49 2.00
N VAL A 178 -7.38 21.20 0.74
CA VAL A 178 -6.43 20.70 -0.25
C VAL A 178 -6.37 21.64 -1.44
N THR A 179 -5.19 22.13 -1.74
CA THR A 179 -4.90 22.88 -2.98
C THR A 179 -4.07 21.98 -3.91
N VAL A 180 -4.49 21.88 -5.17
CA VAL A 180 -3.75 21.14 -6.18
C VAL A 180 -3.37 22.06 -7.32
N LEU A 181 -2.08 22.12 -7.62
CA LEU A 181 -1.57 22.79 -8.80
C LEU A 181 -1.41 21.78 -9.93
N MET A 182 -1.97 22.14 -11.08
CA MET A 182 -1.93 21.34 -12.30
C MET A 182 -1.47 22.22 -13.48
N PRO A 183 -0.80 21.66 -14.49
CA PRO A 183 -0.52 22.40 -15.71
C PRO A 183 -1.80 22.75 -16.48
N SER A 184 -1.73 23.78 -17.30
CA SER A 184 -2.81 24.26 -18.18
C SER A 184 -3.36 23.16 -19.10
N ILE A 185 -2.51 22.21 -19.51
CA ILE A 185 -2.84 21.09 -20.39
C ILE A 185 -3.38 19.84 -19.66
N ALA A 186 -3.62 19.91 -18.34
CA ALA A 186 -4.10 18.76 -17.58
C ALA A 186 -5.48 18.27 -18.09
N PRO A 187 -5.75 16.95 -18.13
CA PRO A 187 -7.03 16.43 -18.59
C PRO A 187 -8.21 17.01 -17.80
N LEU A 188 -9.22 17.54 -18.51
CA LEU A 188 -10.41 18.18 -17.93
C LEU A 188 -11.15 17.27 -16.93
N THR A 189 -11.13 15.96 -17.17
CA THR A 189 -11.73 14.95 -16.28
C THR A 189 -11.05 14.93 -14.91
N LYS A 190 -9.72 15.02 -14.85
CA LYS A 190 -8.94 15.02 -13.61
C LYS A 190 -9.13 16.34 -12.84
N ILE A 191 -9.17 17.47 -13.55
CA ILE A 191 -9.52 18.79 -12.99
C ILE A 191 -10.92 18.76 -12.36
N SER A 192 -11.91 18.28 -13.11
CA SER A 192 -13.30 18.23 -12.67
C SER A 192 -13.50 17.32 -11.47
N LYS A 193 -12.85 16.15 -11.45
CA LYS A 193 -12.89 15.22 -10.32
C LYS A 193 -12.30 15.84 -9.04
N CYS A 194 -11.15 16.50 -9.12
CA CYS A 194 -10.55 17.15 -7.94
C CYS A 194 -11.44 18.28 -7.40
N ARG A 195 -12.02 19.10 -8.28
CA ARG A 195 -12.98 20.15 -7.89
C ARG A 195 -14.25 19.59 -7.26
N ALA A 196 -14.79 18.48 -7.80
CA ALA A 196 -15.96 17.80 -7.22
C ALA A 196 -15.69 17.22 -5.82
N LEU A 197 -14.42 16.88 -5.54
CA LEU A 197 -13.94 16.49 -4.22
C LEU A 197 -13.60 17.70 -3.32
N GLY A 198 -13.89 18.93 -3.73
CA GLY A 198 -13.69 20.12 -2.90
C GLY A 198 -12.25 20.63 -2.84
N ALA A 199 -11.34 20.09 -3.67
CA ALA A 199 -9.99 20.63 -3.76
C ALA A 199 -9.99 21.97 -4.52
N ASN A 200 -9.18 22.90 -4.04
CA ASN A 200 -8.86 24.12 -4.75
C ASN A 200 -7.88 23.83 -5.89
N VAL A 201 -8.34 23.79 -7.13
CA VAL A 201 -7.51 23.48 -8.30
C VAL A 201 -7.03 24.75 -8.99
N ILE A 202 -5.72 24.97 -8.97
CA ILE A 202 -5.04 26.10 -9.62
C ILE A 202 -4.33 25.58 -10.87
N LEU A 203 -4.60 26.20 -12.02
CA LEU A 203 -3.95 25.86 -13.28
C LEU A 203 -2.80 26.84 -13.52
N GLU A 204 -1.56 26.37 -13.44
CA GLU A 204 -0.37 27.21 -13.63
C GLU A 204 0.77 26.41 -14.29
N GLY A 205 1.37 27.01 -15.32
CA GLY A 205 2.46 26.41 -16.09
C GLY A 205 1.99 25.48 -17.21
N ASP A 206 2.92 25.13 -18.10
CA ASP A 206 2.65 24.29 -19.27
C ASP A 206 3.07 22.82 -19.05
N SER A 207 3.81 22.56 -17.97
CA SER A 207 4.26 21.23 -17.58
C SER A 207 4.03 20.94 -16.09
N ILE A 208 4.10 19.66 -15.70
CA ILE A 208 4.05 19.26 -14.28
C ILE A 208 5.23 19.86 -13.50
N ALA A 209 6.38 20.06 -14.15
CA ALA A 209 7.54 20.71 -13.53
C ALA A 209 7.24 22.18 -13.19
N ASP A 210 6.58 22.91 -14.10
CA ASP A 210 6.17 24.29 -13.87
C ASP A 210 5.14 24.39 -12.74
N ALA A 211 4.15 23.48 -12.74
CA ALA A 211 3.17 23.39 -11.66
C ALA A 211 3.82 23.06 -10.31
N ALA A 212 4.88 22.27 -10.28
CA ALA A 212 5.66 21.98 -9.07
C ALA A 212 6.45 23.19 -8.57
N LEU A 213 7.03 23.98 -9.47
CA LEU A 213 7.67 25.26 -9.12
C LEU A 213 6.65 26.26 -8.60
N ALA A 214 5.49 26.37 -9.23
CA ALA A 214 4.37 27.17 -8.76
C ALA A 214 3.90 26.74 -7.36
N ALA A 215 3.82 25.43 -7.11
CA ALA A 215 3.38 24.91 -5.83
C ALA A 215 4.35 25.29 -4.70
N LYS A 216 5.66 25.27 -4.97
CA LYS A 216 6.68 25.73 -4.02
C LYS A 216 6.53 27.22 -3.70
N ARG A 217 6.33 28.08 -4.71
CA ARG A 217 6.05 29.51 -4.49
C ARG A 217 4.76 29.72 -3.69
N PHE A 218 3.74 28.90 -3.95
CA PHE A 218 2.46 28.97 -3.25
C PHE A 218 2.60 28.62 -1.75
N VAL A 219 3.42 27.61 -1.44
CA VAL A 219 3.78 27.21 -0.06
C VAL A 219 4.44 28.36 0.69
N GLU A 220 5.46 28.98 0.09
CA GLU A 220 6.22 30.08 0.69
C GLU A 220 5.29 31.26 1.06
N ASN A 221 4.29 31.53 0.23
CA ASN A 221 3.37 32.65 0.42
C ASN A 221 2.23 32.36 1.41
N GLN A 222 1.76 31.11 1.52
CA GLN A 222 0.55 30.77 2.31
C GLN A 222 0.81 29.89 3.55
N GLY A 223 2.04 29.41 3.75
CA GLY A 223 2.41 28.58 4.90
C GLY A 223 1.73 27.20 4.93
N MET A 224 1.19 26.74 3.79
CA MET A 224 0.61 25.41 3.63
C MET A 224 1.69 24.34 3.52
N LYS A 225 1.40 23.09 3.88
CA LYS A 225 2.37 22.00 3.76
C LYS A 225 2.36 21.41 2.35
N TYR A 226 3.52 21.40 1.68
CA TYR A 226 3.68 20.67 0.42
C TYR A 226 3.75 19.16 0.67
N ILE A 227 2.91 18.37 -0.02
CA ILE A 227 2.96 16.90 0.02
C ILE A 227 3.40 16.38 -1.34
N ASN A 228 4.66 15.96 -1.43
CA ASN A 228 5.19 15.29 -2.62
C ASN A 228 4.57 13.89 -2.77
N GLY A 229 4.01 13.58 -3.94
CA GLY A 229 3.29 12.33 -4.17
C GLY A 229 4.12 11.06 -4.24
N PHE A 230 5.44 11.12 -4.13
CA PHE A 230 6.29 9.94 -4.08
C PHE A 230 7.48 10.09 -3.13
N ASP A 231 8.00 11.30 -2.93
CA ASP A 231 9.22 11.52 -2.13
C ASP A 231 8.96 12.09 -0.73
N ASP A 232 7.73 12.08 -0.25
CA ASP A 232 7.40 12.46 1.13
C ASP A 232 7.50 11.26 2.08
N PHE A 233 8.02 11.48 3.29
CA PHE A 233 8.21 10.47 4.32
C PHE A 233 6.92 9.69 4.62
N ASN A 234 5.80 10.39 4.83
CA ASN A 234 4.53 9.77 5.16
C ASN A 234 3.90 9.09 3.93
N ILE A 235 4.18 9.61 2.74
CA ILE A 235 3.73 8.99 1.49
C ILE A 235 4.40 7.62 1.29
N ILE A 236 5.72 7.53 1.49
CA ILE A 236 6.48 6.28 1.39
C ILE A 236 6.02 5.30 2.48
N ALA A 237 5.93 5.75 3.74
CA ALA A 237 5.49 4.91 4.84
C ALA A 237 4.07 4.36 4.61
N GLY A 238 3.14 5.19 4.14
CA GLY A 238 1.78 4.77 3.79
C GLY A 238 1.77 3.77 2.64
N ALA A 239 2.53 4.00 1.58
CA ALA A 239 2.62 3.07 0.46
C ALA A 239 3.17 1.69 0.86
N GLY A 240 4.06 1.64 1.86
CA GLY A 240 4.60 0.38 2.40
C GLY A 240 3.57 -0.54 3.04
N SER A 241 2.40 -0.03 3.43
CA SER A 241 1.29 -0.85 3.92
C SER A 241 0.84 -1.91 2.90
N VAL A 242 1.04 -1.68 1.60
CA VAL A 242 0.77 -2.70 0.56
C VAL A 242 1.66 -3.93 0.77
N GLY A 243 2.95 -3.73 1.09
CA GLY A 243 3.90 -4.82 1.32
C GLY A 243 3.54 -5.66 2.54
N LEU A 244 3.08 -5.01 3.63
CA LEU A 244 2.58 -5.71 4.82
C LEU A 244 1.38 -6.60 4.47
N GLU A 245 0.38 -6.05 3.79
CA GLU A 245 -0.81 -6.82 3.40
C GLU A 245 -0.46 -8.00 2.48
N ILE A 246 0.47 -7.82 1.54
CA ILE A 246 0.91 -8.91 0.66
C ILE A 246 1.50 -10.07 1.47
N LEU A 247 2.37 -9.79 2.44
CA LEU A 247 3.02 -10.82 3.25
C LEU A 247 2.07 -11.49 4.26
N GLU A 248 1.05 -10.75 4.72
CA GLU A 248 -0.02 -11.32 5.55
C GLU A 248 -0.93 -12.24 4.75
N ASP A 249 -1.27 -11.85 3.52
CA ASP A 249 -2.16 -12.61 2.65
C ASP A 249 -1.45 -13.86 2.08
N ILE A 250 -0.16 -13.73 1.70
CA ILE A 250 0.61 -14.75 0.97
C ILE A 250 1.90 -15.10 1.71
N LYS A 251 1.91 -16.26 2.39
CA LYS A 251 3.04 -16.70 3.22
C LYS A 251 4.30 -17.06 2.42
N ASP A 252 4.12 -17.73 1.29
CA ASP A 252 5.22 -18.29 0.48
C ASP A 252 5.39 -17.51 -0.83
N VAL A 253 5.55 -16.18 -0.74
CA VAL A 253 5.84 -15.33 -1.91
C VAL A 253 7.33 -15.35 -2.23
N ASP A 254 7.68 -15.60 -3.50
CA ASP A 254 9.07 -15.58 -3.95
C ASP A 254 9.48 -14.20 -4.47
N ALA A 255 8.56 -13.51 -5.16
CA ALA A 255 8.82 -12.20 -5.74
C ALA A 255 7.60 -11.28 -5.75
N ILE A 256 7.83 -9.98 -5.61
CA ILE A 256 6.84 -8.91 -5.74
C ILE A 256 7.29 -7.95 -6.84
N VAL A 257 6.48 -7.83 -7.89
CA VAL A 257 6.71 -6.98 -9.05
C VAL A 257 5.95 -5.67 -8.89
N VAL A 258 6.68 -4.56 -8.82
CA VAL A 258 6.17 -3.23 -8.44
C VAL A 258 6.43 -2.21 -9.55
N PRO A 259 5.39 -1.52 -10.07
CA PRO A 259 5.59 -0.40 -11.00
C PRO A 259 6.36 0.76 -10.35
N VAL A 260 7.31 1.36 -11.09
CA VAL A 260 8.19 2.41 -10.59
C VAL A 260 8.07 3.67 -11.46
N GLY A 261 7.73 4.77 -10.80
CA GLY A 261 7.87 6.13 -11.33
C GLY A 261 8.85 6.89 -10.43
N GLY A 262 8.35 7.84 -9.63
CA GLY A 262 9.18 8.57 -8.67
C GLY A 262 9.75 7.74 -7.49
N GLY A 263 9.43 6.45 -7.39
CA GLY A 263 10.02 5.52 -6.41
C GLY A 263 9.23 5.28 -5.11
N GLY A 264 8.26 6.13 -4.76
CA GLY A 264 7.61 6.06 -3.45
C GLY A 264 6.90 4.74 -3.12
N LEU A 265 6.25 4.11 -4.11
CA LEU A 265 5.58 2.81 -3.93
C LEU A 265 6.58 1.69 -3.65
N ILE A 266 7.55 1.51 -4.55
CA ILE A 266 8.57 0.46 -4.40
C ILE A 266 9.45 0.69 -3.18
N ALA A 267 9.75 1.94 -2.82
CA ALA A 267 10.47 2.26 -1.59
C ALA A 267 9.73 1.74 -0.35
N GLY A 268 8.45 2.07 -0.22
CA GLY A 268 7.64 1.60 0.90
C GLY A 268 7.48 0.08 0.93
N VAL A 269 7.17 -0.53 -0.22
CA VAL A 269 7.01 -1.99 -0.33
C VAL A 269 8.31 -2.71 -0.01
N ALA A 270 9.45 -2.27 -0.58
CA ALA A 270 10.75 -2.86 -0.32
C ALA A 270 11.16 -2.74 1.15
N LEU A 271 10.88 -1.59 1.79
CA LEU A 271 11.12 -1.39 3.21
C LEU A 271 10.33 -2.36 4.10
N ALA A 272 9.04 -2.54 3.81
CA ALA A 272 8.19 -3.48 4.54
C ALA A 272 8.66 -4.93 4.34
N VAL A 273 8.84 -5.31 3.07
CA VAL A 273 9.07 -6.69 2.66
C VAL A 273 10.44 -7.17 3.12
N LYS A 274 11.50 -6.39 2.86
CA LYS A 274 12.87 -6.80 3.20
C LYS A 274 13.13 -6.85 4.70
N THR A 275 12.37 -6.09 5.50
CA THR A 275 12.46 -6.16 6.97
C THR A 275 11.84 -7.45 7.52
N ILE A 276 10.69 -7.87 6.98
CA ILE A 276 9.98 -9.07 7.46
C ILE A 276 10.57 -10.35 6.87
N ASN A 277 10.81 -10.37 5.56
CA ASN A 277 11.36 -11.50 4.84
C ASN A 277 12.35 -11.04 3.78
N PRO A 278 13.65 -10.99 4.09
CA PRO A 278 14.68 -10.48 3.18
C PRO A 278 14.86 -11.35 1.92
N ASN A 279 14.39 -12.60 1.93
CA ASN A 279 14.52 -13.54 0.81
C ASN A 279 13.55 -13.27 -0.33
N VAL A 280 12.45 -12.53 -0.09
CA VAL A 280 11.48 -12.17 -1.14
C VAL A 280 12.12 -11.17 -2.09
N MET A 281 12.12 -11.45 -3.39
CA MET A 281 12.62 -10.51 -4.40
C MET A 281 11.65 -9.35 -4.59
N VAL A 282 12.12 -8.11 -4.52
CA VAL A 282 11.37 -6.90 -4.86
C VAL A 282 11.91 -6.34 -6.17
N ILE A 283 11.07 -6.40 -7.20
CA ILE A 283 11.45 -6.13 -8.58
C ILE A 283 10.69 -4.90 -9.07
N GLY A 284 11.41 -3.86 -9.47
CA GLY A 284 10.83 -2.66 -10.05
C GLY A 284 10.65 -2.75 -11.56
N VAL A 285 9.55 -2.21 -12.06
CA VAL A 285 9.25 -2.13 -13.50
C VAL A 285 9.03 -0.69 -13.94
N GLU A 286 9.78 -0.24 -14.94
CA GLU A 286 9.68 1.10 -15.53
C GLU A 286 9.35 1.04 -17.03
N PRO A 287 8.74 2.06 -17.62
CA PRO A 287 8.64 2.16 -19.07
C PRO A 287 10.02 2.45 -19.68
N ASP A 288 10.34 1.87 -20.84
CA ASP A 288 11.58 2.14 -21.59
C ASP A 288 11.77 3.64 -21.89
N ARG A 289 10.67 4.39 -21.98
CA ARG A 289 10.67 5.84 -22.23
C ARG A 289 10.98 6.68 -20.99
N CYS A 290 10.96 6.12 -19.79
CA CYS A 290 11.32 6.83 -18.56
C CYS A 290 11.86 5.90 -17.44
N PRO A 291 12.98 5.18 -17.67
CA PRO A 291 13.62 4.31 -16.68
C PRO A 291 14.50 5.09 -15.69
N SER A 292 13.88 6.04 -14.98
CA SER A 292 14.56 7.01 -14.11
C SER A 292 15.25 6.37 -12.89
N MET A 293 14.66 5.33 -12.30
CA MET A 293 15.22 4.61 -11.17
C MET A 293 16.38 3.74 -11.61
N ALA A 294 16.26 3.04 -12.74
CA ALA A 294 17.36 2.28 -13.31
C ALA A 294 18.56 3.18 -13.65
N ALA A 295 18.30 4.37 -14.22
CA ALA A 295 19.33 5.36 -14.47
C ALA A 295 20.01 5.85 -13.18
N ALA A 296 19.23 6.10 -12.12
CA ALA A 296 19.77 6.49 -10.81
C ALA A 296 20.59 5.38 -10.14
N PHE A 297 20.15 4.11 -10.24
CA PHE A 297 20.88 2.95 -9.75
C PHE A 297 22.22 2.79 -10.49
N ALA A 298 22.20 2.89 -11.83
CA ALA A 298 23.41 2.79 -12.64
C ALA A 298 24.41 3.92 -12.34
N ALA A 299 23.91 5.14 -12.07
CA ALA A 299 24.75 6.28 -11.71
C ALA A 299 25.18 6.30 -10.23
N GLY A 300 24.60 5.45 -9.38
CA GLY A 300 24.79 5.45 -7.92
C GLY A 300 24.25 6.69 -7.20
N LYS A 301 23.49 7.54 -7.89
CA LYS A 301 22.90 8.79 -7.38
C LYS A 301 21.68 9.20 -8.20
N VAL A 302 20.83 10.06 -7.64
CA VAL A 302 19.71 10.64 -8.39
C VAL A 302 20.22 11.41 -9.61
N VAL A 303 19.65 11.09 -10.77
CA VAL A 303 19.89 11.76 -12.04
C VAL A 303 18.57 12.09 -12.72
N LYS A 304 18.58 13.12 -13.57
CA LYS A 304 17.47 13.40 -14.47
C LYS A 304 17.63 12.55 -15.74
N PHE A 305 16.59 11.83 -16.10
CA PHE A 305 16.49 11.08 -17.34
C PHE A 305 15.81 11.95 -18.41
N ASP A 306 16.43 12.03 -19.59
CA ASP A 306 15.87 12.75 -20.72
C ASP A 306 14.90 11.85 -21.48
N MET A 307 13.61 12.12 -21.33
CA MET A 307 12.56 11.31 -21.94
C MET A 307 12.52 11.52 -23.47
N PRO A 308 12.53 10.45 -24.28
CA PRO A 308 12.39 10.55 -25.73
C PRO A 308 10.94 10.86 -26.18
N GLY A 309 9.96 10.76 -25.29
CA GLY A 309 8.55 11.04 -25.59
C GLY A 309 7.59 10.54 -24.50
N PRO A 310 6.26 10.74 -24.68
CA PRO A 310 5.24 10.29 -23.74
C PRO A 310 5.16 8.77 -23.66
N THR A 311 4.59 8.22 -22.60
CA THR A 311 4.39 6.76 -22.41
C THR A 311 2.93 6.47 -22.05
N LEU A 312 2.44 5.28 -22.43
CA LEU A 312 1.16 4.72 -21.98
C LEU A 312 1.10 4.62 -20.44
N ALA A 313 2.24 4.46 -19.78
CA ALA A 313 2.35 4.47 -18.32
C ALA A 313 2.58 5.89 -17.79
N ASP A 314 1.61 6.80 -17.98
CA ASP A 314 1.69 8.22 -17.59
C ASP A 314 2.04 8.41 -16.11
N GLY A 315 1.49 7.56 -15.22
CA GLY A 315 1.79 7.56 -13.79
C GLY A 315 3.25 7.21 -13.43
N LEU A 316 4.00 6.62 -14.37
CA LEU A 316 5.42 6.26 -14.22
C LEU A 316 6.36 7.24 -14.94
N ALA A 317 5.82 8.23 -15.68
CA ALA A 317 6.60 9.22 -16.43
C ALA A 317 7.21 10.30 -15.51
N VAL A 318 8.10 9.88 -14.60
CA VAL A 318 8.78 10.75 -13.64
C VAL A 318 10.27 10.77 -13.98
N PRO A 319 10.80 11.80 -14.67
CA PRO A 319 12.18 11.80 -15.17
C PRO A 319 13.23 11.94 -14.07
N THR A 320 12.85 12.19 -12.83
CA THR A 320 13.78 12.28 -11.70
C THR A 320 13.15 11.62 -10.49
N VAL A 321 13.72 10.49 -10.06
CA VAL A 321 13.25 9.80 -8.86
C VAL A 321 13.40 10.66 -7.62
N GLY A 322 12.59 10.38 -6.62
CA GLY A 322 12.70 11.04 -5.33
C GLY A 322 14.01 10.68 -4.62
N PRO A 323 14.81 11.66 -4.14
CA PRO A 323 16.01 11.39 -3.35
C PRO A 323 15.79 10.47 -2.14
N ARG A 324 14.75 10.70 -1.35
CA ARG A 324 14.41 9.83 -0.20
C ARG A 324 14.00 8.44 -0.69
N SER A 325 13.19 8.36 -1.74
CA SER A 325 12.76 7.10 -2.36
C SER A 325 13.95 6.27 -2.86
N PHE A 326 14.92 6.93 -3.51
CA PHE A 326 16.14 6.31 -4.01
C PHE A 326 16.97 5.70 -2.89
N GLU A 327 17.21 6.45 -1.80
CA GLU A 327 17.99 5.94 -0.66
C GLU A 327 17.30 4.77 0.06
N VAL A 328 15.97 4.76 0.14
CA VAL A 328 15.23 3.59 0.66
C VAL A 328 15.37 2.39 -0.27
N CYS A 329 15.29 2.60 -1.59
CA CYS A 329 15.34 1.53 -2.60
C CYS A 329 16.73 0.91 -2.75
N ARG A 330 17.80 1.73 -2.75
CA ARG A 330 19.16 1.34 -3.10
C ARG A 330 19.67 0.06 -2.42
N PRO A 331 19.47 -0.16 -1.10
CA PRO A 331 19.90 -1.40 -0.45
C PRO A 331 18.84 -2.52 -0.44
N ARG A 332 17.64 -2.30 -1.01
CA ARG A 332 16.46 -3.18 -0.82
C ARG A 332 15.84 -3.72 -2.10
N VAL A 333 16.02 -3.05 -3.24
CA VAL A 333 15.45 -3.48 -4.53
C VAL A 333 16.42 -4.42 -5.23
N ASP A 334 15.98 -5.62 -5.57
CA ASP A 334 16.83 -6.69 -6.11
C ASP A 334 17.07 -6.53 -7.62
N LYS A 335 16.07 -6.06 -8.35
CA LYS A 335 16.14 -5.93 -9.82
C LYS A 335 15.25 -4.80 -10.31
N LEU A 336 15.72 -4.10 -11.35
CA LEU A 336 14.93 -3.16 -12.13
C LEU A 336 14.86 -3.67 -13.57
N VAL A 337 13.66 -3.73 -14.14
CA VAL A 337 13.44 -4.10 -15.55
C VAL A 337 12.62 -3.03 -16.24
N THR A 338 12.74 -2.97 -17.56
CA THR A 338 12.00 -2.01 -18.37
C THR A 338 11.08 -2.71 -19.36
N VAL A 339 9.97 -2.05 -19.68
CA VAL A 339 8.96 -2.53 -20.62
C VAL A 339 8.68 -1.49 -21.70
N SER A 340 8.51 -1.96 -22.93
CA SER A 340 8.21 -1.09 -24.05
C SER A 340 6.72 -0.70 -24.08
N GLU A 341 6.38 0.32 -24.86
CA GLU A 341 4.97 0.68 -25.10
C GLU A 341 4.17 -0.49 -25.70
N ARG A 342 4.83 -1.32 -26.50
CA ARG A 342 4.25 -2.55 -27.03
C ARG A 342 3.89 -3.49 -25.88
N ASP A 343 4.83 -3.78 -24.99
CA ASP A 343 4.63 -4.69 -23.88
C ASP A 343 3.50 -4.20 -22.97
N ILE A 344 3.46 -2.89 -22.67
CA ILE A 344 2.38 -2.27 -21.86
C ILE A 344 1.02 -2.46 -22.54
N SER A 345 0.92 -2.23 -23.86
CA SER A 345 -0.35 -2.41 -24.59
C SER A 345 -0.84 -3.86 -24.59
N VAL A 346 0.07 -4.83 -24.71
CA VAL A 346 -0.25 -6.26 -24.61
C VAL A 346 -0.63 -6.62 -23.17
N GLY A 347 0.06 -6.09 -22.17
CA GLY A 347 -0.28 -6.30 -20.76
C GLY A 347 -1.70 -5.81 -20.43
N LEU A 348 -2.07 -4.63 -20.92
CA LEU A 348 -3.43 -4.10 -20.77
C LEU A 348 -4.47 -4.99 -21.46
N LEU A 349 -4.20 -5.40 -22.70
CA LEU A 349 -5.08 -6.29 -23.44
C LEU A 349 -5.30 -7.61 -22.68
N ARG A 350 -4.24 -8.24 -22.17
CA ARG A 350 -4.34 -9.50 -21.41
C ARG A 350 -5.06 -9.33 -20.09
N LEU A 351 -4.91 -8.21 -19.38
CA LEU A 351 -5.68 -7.95 -18.16
C LEU A 351 -7.19 -7.83 -18.43
N VAL A 352 -7.57 -7.17 -19.54
CA VAL A 352 -8.97 -7.08 -19.96
C VAL A 352 -9.51 -8.45 -20.38
N GLU A 353 -8.72 -9.25 -21.09
CA GLU A 353 -9.16 -10.54 -21.62
C GLU A 353 -9.21 -11.64 -20.56
N CYS A 354 -8.15 -11.77 -19.76
CA CYS A 354 -8.00 -12.85 -18.80
C CYS A 354 -8.72 -12.56 -17.48
N GLU A 355 -8.63 -11.32 -17.00
CA GLU A 355 -9.09 -10.95 -15.65
C GLU A 355 -10.34 -10.06 -15.65
N LYS A 356 -10.76 -9.56 -16.83
CA LYS A 356 -11.85 -8.59 -16.98
C LYS A 356 -11.59 -7.29 -16.20
N LEU A 357 -10.31 -6.91 -16.12
CA LEU A 357 -9.87 -5.73 -15.39
C LEU A 357 -9.45 -4.62 -16.34
N VAL A 358 -10.00 -3.43 -16.14
CA VAL A 358 -9.52 -2.20 -16.76
C VAL A 358 -8.42 -1.62 -15.88
N GLN A 359 -7.22 -1.45 -16.43
CA GLN A 359 -6.08 -0.85 -15.74
C GLN A 359 -5.55 0.36 -16.53
N GLU A 360 -4.80 1.23 -15.85
CA GLU A 360 -3.98 2.24 -16.52
C GLU A 360 -2.62 1.63 -16.93
N GLY A 361 -1.86 2.30 -17.81
CA GLY A 361 -0.58 1.76 -18.29
C GLY A 361 0.42 1.52 -17.15
N ALA A 362 0.42 2.37 -16.12
CA ALA A 362 1.23 2.18 -14.92
C ALA A 362 0.84 0.91 -14.15
N GLY A 363 -0.47 0.66 -13.99
CA GLY A 363 -0.99 -0.54 -13.35
C GLY A 363 -0.65 -1.82 -14.12
N ALA A 364 -0.60 -1.75 -15.44
CA ALA A 364 -0.29 -2.91 -16.29
C ALA A 364 1.21 -3.21 -16.43
N ALA A 365 2.11 -2.26 -16.10
CA ALA A 365 3.54 -2.37 -16.35
C ALA A 365 4.16 -3.64 -15.74
N GLY A 366 3.81 -3.97 -14.49
CA GLY A 366 4.29 -5.18 -13.83
C GLY A 366 3.90 -6.47 -14.57
N MET A 367 2.64 -6.55 -15.02
CA MET A 367 2.16 -7.71 -15.78
C MET A 367 2.79 -7.77 -17.17
N ALA A 368 3.01 -6.62 -17.81
CA ALA A 368 3.71 -6.52 -19.08
C ALA A 368 5.14 -7.10 -19.00
N ALA A 369 5.86 -6.86 -17.91
CA ALA A 369 7.20 -7.43 -17.72
C ALA A 369 7.18 -8.96 -17.63
N CYS A 370 6.20 -9.53 -16.92
CA CYS A 370 6.00 -10.98 -16.84
C CYS A 370 5.66 -11.58 -18.21
N LEU A 371 4.70 -10.99 -18.93
CA LEU A 371 4.25 -11.47 -20.25
C LEU A 371 5.33 -11.32 -21.34
N ALA A 372 6.16 -10.29 -21.27
CA ALA A 372 7.26 -10.06 -22.20
C ALA A 372 8.50 -10.91 -21.90
N GLY A 373 8.45 -11.82 -20.91
CA GLY A 373 9.56 -12.71 -20.58
C GLY A 373 10.77 -11.99 -20.01
N LYS A 374 10.60 -10.82 -19.37
CA LYS A 374 11.71 -10.04 -18.79
C LYS A 374 12.23 -10.61 -17.46
N LEU A 375 11.53 -11.60 -16.91
CA LEU A 375 11.78 -12.21 -15.60
C LEU A 375 11.82 -13.74 -15.68
N PRO A 376 12.65 -14.34 -16.57
CA PRO A 376 12.69 -15.80 -16.75
C PRO A 376 13.07 -16.57 -15.48
N GLU A 377 13.84 -15.94 -14.57
CA GLU A 377 14.22 -16.54 -13.29
C GLU A 377 13.06 -16.77 -12.29
N LEU A 378 11.85 -16.29 -12.64
CA LEU A 378 10.64 -16.45 -11.85
C LEU A 378 9.72 -17.56 -12.35
N GLU A 379 10.09 -18.28 -13.42
CA GLU A 379 9.34 -19.44 -13.88
C GLU A 379 9.17 -20.47 -12.75
N GLY A 380 7.96 -21.00 -12.58
CA GLY A 380 7.59 -21.92 -11.50
C GLY A 380 7.44 -21.29 -10.10
N LYS A 381 7.76 -20.00 -9.92
CA LYS A 381 7.72 -19.31 -8.62
C LYS A 381 6.38 -18.62 -8.35
N THR A 382 6.11 -18.33 -7.08
CA THR A 382 4.98 -17.54 -6.61
C THR A 382 5.29 -16.05 -6.70
N VAL A 383 4.64 -15.36 -7.63
CA VAL A 383 4.91 -13.97 -7.97
C VAL A 383 3.67 -13.13 -7.74
N VAL A 384 3.79 -12.09 -6.91
CA VAL A 384 2.74 -11.09 -6.72
C VAL A 384 3.02 -9.90 -7.65
N VAL A 385 2.08 -9.63 -8.55
CA VAL A 385 2.10 -8.47 -9.45
C VAL A 385 1.17 -7.40 -8.90
N LEU A 386 1.72 -6.21 -8.65
CA LEU A 386 0.98 -5.10 -8.07
C LEU A 386 0.34 -4.25 -9.18
N LEU A 387 -1.00 -4.31 -9.30
CA LEU A 387 -1.76 -3.46 -10.21
C LEU A 387 -2.07 -2.14 -9.51
N CYS A 388 -1.19 -1.15 -9.69
CA CYS A 388 -1.13 0.05 -8.86
C CYS A 388 -2.28 1.05 -9.09
N GLY A 389 -2.97 1.00 -10.23
CA GLY A 389 -4.07 1.91 -10.52
C GLY A 389 -4.84 1.60 -11.80
N GLY A 390 -6.08 2.10 -11.87
CA GLY A 390 -7.02 1.87 -12.97
C GLY A 390 -7.56 3.12 -13.65
N ASN A 391 -6.94 4.29 -13.44
CA ASN A 391 -7.47 5.59 -13.87
C ASN A 391 -7.12 5.95 -15.33
N ILE A 392 -7.56 5.12 -16.26
CA ILE A 392 -7.44 5.35 -17.70
C ILE A 392 -8.70 6.03 -18.27
N ASP A 393 -8.53 6.98 -19.19
CA ASP A 393 -9.67 7.52 -19.94
C ASP A 393 -10.11 6.57 -21.04
N THR A 394 -11.40 6.60 -21.39
CA THR A 394 -12.01 5.65 -22.33
C THR A 394 -11.39 5.68 -23.72
N ASN A 395 -10.95 6.85 -24.18
CA ASN A 395 -10.33 7.00 -25.50
C ASN A 395 -8.93 6.41 -25.51
N THR A 396 -8.11 6.70 -24.50
CA THR A 396 -6.79 6.07 -24.35
C THR A 396 -6.92 4.56 -24.18
N LEU A 397 -7.91 4.08 -23.43
CA LEU A 397 -8.17 2.63 -23.31
C LEU A 397 -8.48 2.01 -24.68
N GLY A 398 -9.43 2.58 -25.44
CA GLY A 398 -9.79 2.09 -26.77
C GLY A 398 -8.60 2.04 -27.72
N ASN A 399 -7.87 3.16 -27.83
CA ASN A 399 -6.66 3.25 -28.66
C ASN A 399 -5.58 2.25 -28.22
N THR A 400 -5.46 2.00 -26.92
CA THR A 400 -4.44 1.07 -26.39
C THR A 400 -4.82 -0.39 -26.64
N LEU A 401 -6.10 -0.75 -26.56
CA LEU A 401 -6.59 -2.08 -26.90
C LEU A 401 -6.40 -2.37 -28.39
N GLU A 402 -6.68 -1.41 -29.28
CA GLU A 402 -6.40 -1.54 -30.71
C GLU A 402 -4.90 -1.77 -30.98
N ARG A 403 -4.03 -0.96 -30.36
CA ARG A 403 -2.57 -1.16 -30.43
C ARG A 403 -2.15 -2.52 -29.87
N GLY A 404 -2.78 -2.97 -28.79
CA GLY A 404 -2.58 -4.29 -28.22
C GLY A 404 -2.91 -5.39 -29.23
N LEU A 405 -4.06 -5.30 -29.91
CA LEU A 405 -4.47 -6.27 -30.94
C LEU A 405 -3.49 -6.30 -32.12
N VAL A 406 -2.99 -5.13 -32.55
CA VAL A 406 -1.93 -5.05 -33.57
C VAL A 406 -0.66 -5.75 -33.09
N ASN A 407 -0.22 -5.47 -31.86
CA ASN A 407 1.01 -6.02 -31.29
C ASN A 407 0.95 -7.52 -30.98
N ASP A 408 -0.27 -8.04 -30.78
CA ASP A 408 -0.61 -9.45 -30.57
C ASP A 408 -0.90 -10.19 -31.90
N GLY A 409 -0.79 -9.49 -33.04
CA GLY A 409 -1.00 -10.05 -34.38
C GLY A 409 -2.46 -10.36 -34.72
N ARG A 410 -3.41 -9.83 -33.96
CA ARG A 410 -4.86 -10.03 -34.15
C ARG A 410 -5.54 -8.92 -34.94
N LEU A 411 -4.83 -7.84 -35.22
CA LEU A 411 -5.27 -6.79 -36.13
C LEU A 411 -4.13 -6.46 -37.10
N CYS A 412 -4.40 -6.56 -38.40
CA CYS A 412 -3.47 -6.27 -39.48
C CYS A 412 -3.98 -5.15 -40.37
N ARG A 413 -3.04 -4.39 -40.95
CA ARG A 413 -3.30 -3.48 -42.06
C ARG A 413 -2.25 -3.68 -43.14
N PHE A 414 -2.70 -3.73 -44.39
CA PHE A 414 -1.83 -3.87 -45.54
C PHE A 414 -2.43 -3.20 -46.77
N SER A 415 -1.58 -2.90 -47.75
CA SER A 415 -1.96 -2.31 -49.04
C SER A 415 -1.59 -3.26 -50.17
N VAL A 416 -2.53 -3.53 -51.07
CA VAL A 416 -2.34 -4.43 -52.22
C VAL A 416 -2.73 -3.71 -53.49
N VAL A 417 -1.92 -3.85 -54.54
CA VAL A 417 -2.32 -3.40 -55.87
C VAL A 417 -3.00 -4.55 -56.61
N VAL A 418 -4.25 -4.34 -57.06
CA VAL A 418 -5.02 -5.32 -57.83
C VAL A 418 -5.45 -4.73 -59.17
N PRO A 419 -5.75 -5.56 -60.19
CA PRO A 419 -6.29 -5.08 -61.46
C PRO A 419 -7.65 -4.38 -61.29
N ASP A 420 -7.83 -3.19 -61.87
CA ASP A 420 -9.10 -2.44 -61.86
C ASP A 420 -10.04 -2.95 -62.97
N ARG A 421 -10.46 -4.21 -62.83
CA ARG A 421 -11.40 -4.92 -63.72
C ARG A 421 -12.32 -5.84 -62.90
N PRO A 422 -13.45 -6.30 -63.46
CA PRO A 422 -14.32 -7.27 -62.79
C PRO A 422 -13.52 -8.46 -62.26
N GLY A 423 -13.65 -8.75 -60.96
CA GLY A 423 -12.96 -9.85 -60.29
C GLY A 423 -11.66 -9.49 -59.56
N GLY A 424 -11.08 -8.29 -59.74
CA GLY A 424 -9.82 -7.91 -59.08
C GLY A 424 -9.89 -7.93 -57.55
N ILE A 425 -10.79 -7.12 -56.98
CA ILE A 425 -11.04 -7.11 -55.53
C ILE A 425 -11.66 -8.43 -55.07
N ALA A 426 -12.50 -9.07 -55.89
CA ALA A 426 -13.11 -10.36 -55.54
C ALA A 426 -12.04 -11.42 -55.27
N GLY A 427 -11.02 -11.52 -56.12
CA GLY A 427 -9.87 -12.41 -55.93
C GLY A 427 -9.11 -12.13 -54.63
N LEU A 428 -8.86 -10.85 -54.32
CA LEU A 428 -8.22 -10.46 -53.07
C LEU A 428 -9.05 -10.91 -51.85
N THR A 429 -10.35 -10.64 -51.87
CA THR A 429 -11.24 -11.02 -50.76
C THR A 429 -11.40 -12.54 -50.64
N ALA A 430 -11.30 -13.29 -51.73
CA ALA A 430 -11.31 -14.75 -51.70
C ALA A 430 -10.08 -15.31 -50.98
N VAL A 431 -8.88 -14.78 -51.26
CA VAL A 431 -7.65 -15.18 -50.55
C VAL A 431 -7.75 -14.89 -49.05
N ILE A 432 -8.25 -13.70 -48.69
CA ILE A 432 -8.46 -13.32 -47.27
C ILE A 432 -9.45 -14.29 -46.59
N ALA A 433 -10.53 -14.66 -47.29
CA ALA A 433 -11.53 -15.60 -46.78
C ALA A 433 -10.99 -17.04 -46.65
N GLU A 434 -10.15 -17.50 -47.59
CA GLU A 434 -9.49 -18.82 -47.55
C GLU A 434 -8.58 -18.96 -46.32
N VAL A 435 -7.85 -17.91 -45.97
CA VAL A 435 -7.05 -17.86 -44.73
C VAL A 435 -7.95 -17.79 -43.48
N GLY A 436 -9.21 -17.37 -43.64
CA GLY A 436 -10.21 -17.25 -42.56
C GLY A 436 -10.22 -15.88 -41.88
N ALA A 437 -9.56 -14.87 -42.46
CA ALA A 437 -9.44 -13.53 -41.88
C ALA A 437 -10.74 -12.72 -42.08
N SER A 438 -11.08 -11.88 -41.10
CA SER A 438 -12.29 -11.05 -41.15
C SER A 438 -11.94 -9.61 -41.54
N ILE A 439 -12.50 -9.12 -42.64
CA ILE A 439 -12.27 -7.73 -43.09
C ILE A 439 -13.04 -6.76 -42.17
N LYS A 440 -12.31 -5.81 -41.57
CA LYS A 440 -12.88 -4.69 -40.79
C LYS A 440 -13.13 -3.47 -41.66
N GLN A 441 -12.18 -3.17 -42.53
CA GLN A 441 -12.23 -2.03 -43.43
C GLN A 441 -11.53 -2.37 -44.74
N ILE A 442 -12.10 -1.89 -45.84
CA ILE A 442 -11.52 -1.98 -47.16
C ILE A 442 -11.73 -0.65 -47.87
N ASN A 443 -10.64 0.03 -48.22
CA ASN A 443 -10.67 1.27 -48.98
C ASN A 443 -9.91 1.05 -50.28
N HIS A 444 -10.34 1.69 -51.36
CA HIS A 444 -9.66 1.59 -52.64
C HIS A 444 -9.35 2.99 -53.19
N GLU A 445 -8.13 3.16 -53.69
CA GLU A 445 -7.59 4.43 -54.19
C GLU A 445 -7.10 4.26 -55.62
N ARG A 446 -7.49 5.20 -56.49
CA ARG A 446 -7.16 5.21 -57.93
C ARG A 446 -6.38 6.46 -58.34
N ALA A 447 -6.65 7.60 -57.69
CA ALA A 447 -6.19 8.90 -58.15
C ALA A 447 -4.68 9.16 -57.91
N TRP A 448 -4.07 8.42 -56.98
CA TRP A 448 -2.68 8.63 -56.54
C TRP A 448 -1.70 7.54 -56.99
N LEU A 449 -2.14 6.58 -57.82
CA LEU A 449 -1.26 5.59 -58.44
C LEU A 449 -0.51 6.24 -59.62
N GLN A 450 0.80 6.45 -59.46
CA GLN A 450 1.60 7.19 -60.46
C GLN A 450 1.97 6.36 -61.71
N GLU A 451 1.82 5.04 -61.70
CA GLU A 451 2.46 4.16 -62.70
C GLU A 451 1.49 3.33 -63.58
N ASP A 452 0.21 3.12 -63.22
CA ASP A 452 -0.71 2.29 -64.02
C ASP A 452 -2.20 2.66 -63.85
N SER A 453 -2.85 3.08 -64.95
CA SER A 453 -4.28 3.43 -65.02
C SER A 453 -5.25 2.24 -64.97
N HIS A 454 -4.74 1.00 -65.05
CA HIS A 454 -5.54 -0.24 -65.00
C HIS A 454 -5.40 -0.97 -63.67
N SER A 455 -4.86 -0.30 -62.65
CA SER A 455 -4.65 -0.84 -61.32
C SER A 455 -5.37 0.00 -60.26
N VAL A 456 -5.72 -0.64 -59.15
CA VAL A 456 -6.29 0.03 -57.98
C VAL A 456 -5.56 -0.45 -56.73
N GLN A 457 -5.16 0.49 -55.87
CA GLN A 457 -4.57 0.16 -54.58
C GLN A 457 -5.72 -0.07 -53.61
N VAL A 458 -5.66 -1.18 -52.89
CA VAL A 458 -6.66 -1.58 -51.91
C VAL A 458 -5.98 -1.66 -50.55
N ASP A 459 -6.38 -0.76 -49.66
CA ASP A 459 -5.97 -0.78 -48.27
C ASP A 459 -6.98 -1.61 -47.47
N VAL A 460 -6.50 -2.67 -46.83
CA VAL A 460 -7.34 -3.59 -46.05
C VAL A 460 -6.90 -3.57 -44.59
N THR A 461 -7.88 -3.46 -43.69
CA THR A 461 -7.71 -3.75 -42.27
C THR A 461 -8.47 -5.02 -41.94
N CYS A 462 -7.81 -5.97 -41.28
CA CYS A 462 -8.28 -7.32 -41.04
C CYS A 462 -8.11 -7.74 -39.58
N GLU A 463 -9.09 -8.47 -39.06
CA GLU A 463 -8.98 -9.21 -37.80
C GLU A 463 -8.51 -10.64 -38.06
N LEU A 464 -7.63 -11.08 -37.17
CA LEU A 464 -6.96 -12.38 -37.21
C LEU A 464 -7.02 -13.06 -35.84
N THR A 465 -6.71 -14.35 -35.81
CA THR A 465 -6.61 -15.12 -34.57
C THR A 465 -5.27 -14.93 -33.86
N GLY A 466 -4.22 -14.49 -34.57
CA GLY A 466 -2.91 -14.18 -34.02
C GLY A 466 -1.81 -14.16 -35.07
N ILE A 467 -0.56 -14.08 -34.61
CA ILE A 467 0.63 -13.93 -35.47
C ILE A 467 0.75 -15.03 -36.53
N ALA A 468 0.50 -16.30 -36.19
CA ALA A 468 0.63 -17.40 -37.16
C ALA A 468 -0.30 -17.23 -38.37
N MET A 469 -1.54 -16.79 -38.13
CA MET A 469 -2.49 -16.49 -39.21
C MET A 469 -2.10 -15.24 -39.98
N ALA A 470 -1.50 -14.25 -39.32
CA ALA A 470 -0.95 -13.06 -39.97
C ALA A 470 0.17 -13.42 -40.96
N ASP A 471 1.06 -14.34 -40.55
CA ASP A 471 2.15 -14.84 -41.39
C ASP A 471 1.59 -15.63 -42.59
N THR A 472 0.64 -16.54 -42.39
CA THR A 472 -0.04 -17.24 -43.49
C THR A 472 -0.72 -16.28 -44.46
N LEU A 473 -1.44 -15.26 -43.95
CA LEU A 473 -2.08 -14.26 -44.79
C LEU A 473 -1.07 -13.49 -45.64
N TYR A 474 0.07 -13.11 -45.05
CA TYR A 474 1.14 -12.42 -45.76
C TYR A 474 1.74 -13.27 -46.88
N GLU A 475 2.02 -14.55 -46.61
CA GLU A 475 2.57 -15.49 -47.59
C GLU A 475 1.61 -15.68 -48.79
N GLU A 476 0.33 -15.94 -48.52
CA GLU A 476 -0.68 -16.15 -49.56
C GLU A 476 -0.91 -14.89 -50.41
N LEU A 477 -0.90 -13.70 -49.80
CA LEU A 477 -1.03 -12.43 -50.52
C LEU A 477 0.21 -12.12 -51.35
N SER A 478 1.41 -12.31 -50.79
CA SER A 478 2.67 -12.01 -51.47
C SER A 478 2.95 -12.96 -52.64
N ALA A 479 2.38 -14.16 -52.63
CA ALA A 479 2.44 -15.10 -53.75
C ALA A 479 1.63 -14.63 -54.98
N ARG A 480 0.62 -13.78 -54.79
CA ARG A 480 -0.36 -13.40 -55.83
C ARG A 480 -0.32 -11.92 -56.20
N TYR A 481 0.13 -11.05 -55.29
CA TYR A 481 0.06 -9.60 -55.44
C TYR A 481 1.33 -8.90 -54.96
N LYS A 482 1.53 -7.65 -55.41
CA LYS A 482 2.48 -6.73 -54.79
C LYS A 482 1.85 -6.15 -53.53
N VAL A 483 2.40 -6.50 -52.38
CA VAL A 483 1.86 -6.16 -51.06
C VAL A 483 2.85 -5.22 -50.34
N ASP A 484 2.34 -4.12 -49.80
CA ASP A 484 3.02 -3.36 -48.76
C ASP A 484 2.38 -3.72 -47.41
N PHE A 485 3.15 -4.44 -46.60
CA PHE A 485 2.69 -4.95 -45.31
C PHE A 485 3.38 -4.20 -44.20
N THR A 486 2.62 -3.42 -43.42
CA THR A 486 3.15 -2.76 -42.23
C THR A 486 3.26 -3.78 -41.11
N ARG A 487 4.39 -4.51 -41.06
CA ARG A 487 4.65 -5.53 -40.04
C ARG A 487 4.99 -4.86 -38.69
N PRO A 488 4.36 -5.27 -37.57
CA PRO A 488 4.96 -5.06 -36.25
C PRO A 488 6.23 -5.91 -36.16
N LYS A 489 7.41 -5.31 -35.94
CA LYS A 489 8.65 -6.07 -35.74
C LYS A 489 8.44 -7.10 -34.60
N SER A 490 8.37 -8.39 -34.91
CA SER A 490 8.22 -9.45 -33.90
C SER A 490 9.56 -9.68 -33.18
N ALA A 491 9.61 -9.46 -31.87
CA ALA A 491 10.74 -9.89 -31.04
C ALA A 491 10.44 -11.21 -30.28
N LEU A 492 9.26 -11.80 -30.50
CA LEU A 492 8.87 -13.10 -29.94
C LEU A 492 9.26 -14.24 -30.91
N THR A 493 10.55 -14.37 -31.18
CA THR A 493 11.12 -15.60 -31.75
C THR A 493 12.40 -15.90 -30.99
N ASN A 494 12.28 -16.65 -29.90
CA ASN A 494 13.28 -17.65 -29.53
C ASN A 494 12.72 -18.62 -28.49
N THR A 495 12.09 -19.68 -28.96
CA THR A 495 12.11 -21.00 -28.31
C THR A 495 11.98 -22.04 -29.40
N ALA A 496 13.12 -22.51 -29.90
CA ALA A 496 13.18 -23.77 -30.61
C ALA A 496 12.67 -24.86 -29.65
N ALA A 497 11.67 -25.61 -30.09
CA ALA A 497 11.21 -26.81 -29.41
C ALA A 497 12.39 -27.81 -29.32
N ALA A 498 12.83 -28.10 -28.09
CA ALA A 498 13.74 -29.21 -27.83
C ALA A 498 12.92 -30.48 -27.55
N PRO A 499 13.32 -31.64 -28.09
CA PRO A 499 12.54 -32.87 -28.00
C PRO A 499 12.57 -33.47 -26.59
N MET A 500 11.45 -34.06 -26.19
CA MET A 500 11.32 -34.85 -24.98
C MET A 500 12.39 -35.95 -24.92
N SER A 501 13.14 -36.00 -23.81
CA SER A 501 13.93 -37.17 -23.44
C SER A 501 13.65 -37.54 -21.97
N SER A 502 13.09 -38.75 -21.84
CA SER A 502 13.21 -39.78 -20.79
C SER A 502 13.07 -39.43 -19.29
N PRO A 503 12.40 -40.30 -18.50
CA PRO A 503 12.09 -40.04 -17.10
C PRO A 503 13.33 -40.15 -16.21
N ILE A 504 13.53 -39.14 -15.36
CA ILE A 504 14.58 -39.13 -14.34
C ILE A 504 14.13 -40.01 -13.16
N SER A 505 14.94 -41.02 -12.86
CA SER A 505 14.81 -41.91 -11.71
C SER A 505 15.25 -41.23 -10.42
N PHE A 506 14.45 -41.37 -9.35
CA PHE A 506 14.84 -40.96 -8.00
C PHE A 506 15.93 -41.88 -7.42
N PRO A 507 16.97 -41.37 -6.75
CA PRO A 507 17.89 -42.22 -6.00
C PRO A 507 17.21 -42.73 -4.72
N THR A 508 17.09 -44.05 -4.66
CA THR A 508 16.75 -44.84 -3.47
C THR A 508 17.82 -44.71 -2.39
N SER A 509 17.35 -44.63 -1.14
CA SER A 509 18.13 -44.64 0.09
C SER A 509 18.98 -45.92 0.28
N ALA A 510 20.28 -45.75 0.56
CA ALA A 510 21.19 -46.60 1.35
C ALA A 510 22.61 -46.02 1.13
N ASN A 511 23.55 -45.88 2.05
CA ASN A 511 23.77 -46.46 3.37
C ASN A 511 24.50 -45.42 4.24
N ALA A 512 24.18 -45.43 5.53
CA ALA A 512 24.97 -44.82 6.58
C ALA A 512 26.23 -45.65 6.83
N ALA A 513 27.41 -45.02 6.78
CA ALA A 513 28.57 -45.36 7.59
C ALA A 513 29.63 -44.26 7.48
N ASP A 514 30.23 -43.93 8.62
CA ASP A 514 31.48 -43.18 8.82
C ASP A 514 31.47 -41.65 8.62
N VAL A 515 30.80 -40.98 9.55
CA VAL A 515 31.26 -39.68 10.07
C VAL A 515 31.32 -39.78 11.60
N ALA A 516 32.48 -39.47 12.16
CA ALA A 516 32.76 -39.54 13.59
C ALA A 516 31.72 -38.76 14.42
N LYS A 517 31.08 -39.43 15.38
CA LYS A 517 30.10 -38.84 16.31
C LYS A 517 30.78 -37.84 17.25
N PRO A 518 30.33 -36.57 17.34
CA PRO A 518 30.56 -35.77 18.53
C PRO A 518 29.79 -36.39 19.72
N SER A 519 30.46 -36.52 20.86
CA SER A 519 30.06 -37.31 22.02
C SER A 519 28.98 -36.71 22.93
N SER A 520 28.09 -35.85 22.42
CA SER A 520 26.90 -35.44 23.17
C SER A 520 25.74 -35.15 22.22
N GLY A 521 24.63 -35.87 22.39
CA GLY A 521 23.37 -35.50 21.73
C GLY A 521 22.90 -34.13 22.24
N PRO A 522 22.02 -33.43 21.50
CA PRO A 522 21.49 -32.15 21.95
C PRO A 522 20.87 -32.32 23.34
N GLN A 523 21.43 -31.62 24.31
CA GLN A 523 20.95 -31.62 25.68
C GLN A 523 19.54 -31.05 25.69
N ARG A 524 18.54 -31.87 26.06
CA ARG A 524 17.16 -31.40 26.14
C ARG A 524 17.02 -30.43 27.30
N LEU A 525 16.40 -29.28 27.04
CA LEU A 525 16.02 -28.34 28.09
C LEU A 525 15.01 -29.01 29.04
N PRO A 526 15.06 -28.72 30.35
CA PRO A 526 14.12 -29.26 31.32
C PRO A 526 12.69 -28.82 30.99
N ALA A 527 11.70 -29.64 31.36
CA ALA A 527 10.29 -29.28 31.21
C ALA A 527 9.92 -28.09 32.12
N PRO A 528 9.02 -27.19 31.68
CA PRO A 528 8.59 -26.07 32.51
C PRO A 528 7.78 -26.55 33.72
N VAL A 529 7.88 -25.83 34.83
CA VAL A 529 7.03 -26.04 36.00
C VAL A 529 5.64 -25.44 35.73
N LEU A 530 4.59 -26.21 35.98
CA LEU A 530 3.20 -25.75 35.84
C LEU A 530 2.70 -25.22 37.18
N TYR A 531 2.22 -23.98 37.19
CA TYR A 531 1.55 -23.37 38.34
C TYR A 531 0.07 -23.19 38.04
N ASP A 532 -0.77 -23.82 38.85
CA ASP A 532 -2.22 -23.67 38.76
C ASP A 532 -2.72 -22.36 39.37
N TYR A 533 -4.00 -22.09 39.17
CA TYR A 533 -4.65 -20.86 39.61
C TYR A 533 -4.55 -20.67 41.13
N ASP A 534 -4.84 -21.71 41.91
CA ASP A 534 -4.85 -21.62 43.37
C ASP A 534 -3.44 -21.37 43.92
N THR A 535 -2.43 -22.00 43.34
CA THR A 535 -1.03 -21.74 43.68
C THR A 535 -0.66 -20.28 43.38
N ILE A 536 -1.08 -19.74 42.23
CA ILE A 536 -0.80 -18.35 41.87
C ILE A 536 -1.48 -17.38 42.85
N VAL A 537 -2.78 -17.57 43.14
CA VAL A 537 -3.54 -16.68 44.03
C VAL A 537 -3.01 -16.72 45.47
N ASN A 538 -2.60 -17.88 45.95
CA ASN A 538 -2.06 -18.04 47.30
C ASN A 538 -0.68 -17.36 47.48
N ASN A 539 0.11 -17.27 46.41
CA ASN A 539 1.48 -16.73 46.45
C ASN A 539 1.60 -15.29 45.94
N VAL A 540 0.72 -14.85 45.04
CA VAL A 540 0.72 -13.49 44.49
C VAL A 540 -0.46 -12.73 45.07
N LYS A 541 -0.22 -11.91 46.10
CA LYS A 541 -1.26 -11.10 46.74
C LYS A 541 -1.15 -9.62 46.35
N PRO A 542 -2.24 -8.85 46.39
CA PRO A 542 -2.16 -7.39 46.34
C PRO A 542 -1.20 -6.89 47.41
N ALA A 543 -0.05 -6.40 46.97
CA ALA A 543 1.02 -5.98 47.85
C ALA A 543 1.75 -4.79 47.24
N ARG A 544 2.33 -3.97 48.11
CA ARG A 544 3.21 -2.86 47.73
C ARG A 544 4.33 -3.32 46.78
N ALA A 545 4.88 -4.51 47.03
CA ALA A 545 5.91 -5.11 46.17
C ALA A 545 5.46 -5.30 44.70
N LEU A 546 4.19 -5.57 44.44
CA LEU A 546 3.67 -5.70 43.07
C LEU A 546 3.61 -4.34 42.36
N VAL A 547 3.20 -3.30 43.08
CA VAL A 547 3.20 -1.92 42.57
C VAL A 547 4.63 -1.47 42.29
N GLU A 548 5.55 -1.71 43.21
CA GLU A 548 6.98 -1.40 43.06
C GLU A 548 7.61 -2.16 41.87
N ALA A 549 7.24 -3.42 41.65
CA ALA A 549 7.72 -4.20 40.50
C ALA A 549 7.21 -3.64 39.17
N VAL A 550 5.93 -3.24 39.10
CA VAL A 550 5.35 -2.61 37.91
C VAL A 550 5.94 -1.22 37.66
N GLU A 551 6.15 -0.43 38.70
CA GLU A 551 6.83 0.87 38.62
C GLU A 551 8.27 0.73 38.11
N ALA A 552 9.03 -0.25 38.62
CA ALA A 552 10.37 -0.55 38.15
C ALA A 552 10.37 -0.93 36.66
N ALA A 553 9.42 -1.77 36.23
CA ALA A 553 9.28 -2.12 34.81
C ALA A 553 8.94 -0.90 33.94
N PHE A 554 8.06 0.00 34.40
CA PHE A 554 7.78 1.25 33.68
C PHE A 554 8.97 2.20 33.63
N ALA A 555 9.77 2.27 34.70
CA ALA A 555 10.99 3.07 34.72
C ALA A 555 12.03 2.55 33.73
N GLU A 556 12.22 1.24 33.64
CA GLU A 556 13.11 0.65 32.62
C GLU A 556 12.54 0.81 31.20
N LEU A 557 11.21 0.74 31.03
CA LEU A 557 10.56 1.02 29.75
C LEU A 557 10.82 2.46 29.29
N ALA A 558 10.69 3.42 30.20
CA ALA A 558 10.98 4.83 29.93
C ALA A 558 12.47 5.07 29.57
N LYS A 559 13.38 4.23 30.07
CA LYS A 559 14.81 4.26 29.72
C LYS A 559 15.13 3.53 28.40
N GLY A 560 14.14 2.97 27.70
CA GLY A 560 14.32 2.20 26.47
C GLY A 560 14.92 0.80 26.68
N LYS A 561 14.87 0.28 27.91
CA LYS A 561 15.47 -1.01 28.29
C LYS A 561 14.46 -2.16 28.33
N VAL A 562 13.29 -1.98 27.74
CA VAL A 562 12.24 -3.00 27.73
C VAL A 562 11.81 -3.26 26.29
N ASP A 563 11.93 -4.52 25.88
CA ASP A 563 11.41 -5.00 24.62
C ASP A 563 9.98 -5.51 24.84
N VAL A 564 9.02 -4.89 24.15
CA VAL A 564 7.60 -5.22 24.21
C VAL A 564 7.09 -5.36 22.77
N PRO A 565 7.07 -6.58 22.21
CA PRO A 565 6.59 -6.79 20.84
C PRO A 565 5.11 -6.42 20.71
N LEU A 566 4.72 -6.00 19.50
CA LEU A 566 3.32 -5.68 19.20
C LEU A 566 2.41 -6.88 19.54
N PRO A 567 1.26 -6.65 20.20
CA PRO A 567 0.34 -7.72 20.50
C PRO A 567 -0.15 -8.42 19.23
N MET A 568 -0.01 -9.74 19.15
CA MET A 568 -0.64 -10.54 18.10
C MET A 568 -2.11 -10.75 18.45
N HIS A 569 -3.00 -10.62 17.46
CA HIS A 569 -4.43 -10.81 17.63
C HIS A 569 -4.92 -11.96 16.75
N ILE A 570 -5.63 -12.91 17.35
CA ILE A 570 -6.24 -14.04 16.66
C ILE A 570 -7.76 -13.93 16.85
N GLY A 571 -8.48 -13.70 15.76
CA GLY A 571 -9.94 -13.80 15.74
C GLY A 571 -10.37 -15.25 15.61
N ILE A 572 -11.34 -15.67 16.42
CA ILE A 572 -11.91 -17.02 16.41
C ILE A 572 -13.33 -16.92 15.90
N ALA A 573 -13.55 -17.52 14.72
CA ALA A 573 -14.84 -17.50 14.04
C ALA A 573 -15.91 -18.27 14.85
N GLU A 574 -17.15 -17.81 14.73
CA GLU A 574 -18.30 -18.49 15.29
C GLU A 574 -18.55 -19.82 14.58
N THR A 575 -18.81 -20.87 15.36
CA THR A 575 -19.16 -22.22 14.88
C THR A 575 -20.38 -22.73 15.64
N ALA A 576 -20.99 -23.83 15.18
CA ALA A 576 -22.10 -24.47 15.90
C ALA A 576 -21.71 -24.95 17.31
N ALA A 577 -20.43 -25.19 17.58
CA ALA A 577 -19.92 -25.66 18.87
C ALA A 577 -19.29 -24.55 19.74
N ALA A 578 -18.86 -23.42 19.16
CA ALA A 578 -18.16 -22.34 19.85
C ALA A 578 -18.61 -20.95 19.37
N GLY A 579 -18.83 -20.02 20.30
CA GLY A 579 -19.14 -18.63 19.98
C GLY A 579 -17.93 -17.86 19.42
N PRO A 580 -18.13 -16.63 18.91
CA PRO A 580 -17.03 -15.78 18.49
C PRO A 580 -16.11 -15.48 19.67
N GLY A 581 -14.81 -15.37 19.41
CA GLY A 581 -13.81 -15.07 20.43
C GLY A 581 -12.58 -14.40 19.86
N ASP A 582 -11.73 -13.91 20.74
CA ASP A 582 -10.42 -13.35 20.41
C ASP A 582 -9.34 -13.88 21.38
N CYS A 583 -8.11 -13.93 20.87
CA CYS A 583 -6.92 -14.21 21.67
C CYS A 583 -5.84 -13.18 21.36
N HIS A 584 -5.32 -12.55 22.41
CA HIS A 584 -4.24 -11.58 22.35
C HIS A 584 -2.96 -12.23 22.88
N ILE A 585 -1.89 -12.22 22.11
CA ILE A 585 -0.57 -12.68 22.52
C ILE A 585 0.31 -11.47 22.82
N LYS A 586 0.87 -11.38 24.03
CA LYS A 586 1.65 -10.22 24.50
C LYS A 586 2.98 -10.68 25.08
N GLY A 587 4.10 -10.12 24.63
CA GLY A 587 5.43 -10.39 25.16
C GLY A 587 5.97 -9.26 26.04
N GLY A 588 7.03 -9.53 26.79
CA GLY A 588 7.81 -8.52 27.49
C GLY A 588 9.15 -9.06 28.00
N TYR A 589 10.21 -8.29 27.80
CA TYR A 589 11.56 -8.55 28.31
C TYR A 589 12.18 -7.24 28.81
N ILE A 590 12.77 -7.26 30.01
CA ILE A 590 13.55 -6.16 30.55
C ILE A 590 15.03 -6.51 30.35
N GLU A 591 15.81 -5.62 29.75
CA GLU A 591 17.22 -5.84 29.45
C GLU A 591 18.00 -6.26 30.71
N GLY A 592 18.70 -7.39 30.63
CA GLY A 592 19.48 -7.95 31.73
C GLY A 592 18.65 -8.76 32.75
N ALA A 593 17.33 -8.84 32.59
CA ALA A 593 16.52 -9.73 33.41
C ALA A 593 16.83 -11.21 33.09
N PRO A 594 16.80 -12.11 34.09
CA PRO A 594 17.09 -13.53 33.87
C PRO A 594 15.98 -14.26 33.08
N THR A 595 14.84 -13.60 32.86
CA THR A 595 13.66 -14.18 32.20
C THR A 595 12.92 -13.17 31.33
N TRP A 596 12.28 -13.67 30.28
CA TRP A 596 11.27 -12.95 29.50
C TRP A 596 9.93 -13.70 29.56
N THR A 597 8.82 -13.03 29.26
CA THR A 597 7.48 -13.60 29.42
C THR A 597 6.62 -13.38 28.19
N VAL A 598 5.83 -14.40 27.82
CA VAL A 598 4.74 -14.28 26.83
C VAL A 598 3.42 -14.67 27.47
N LYS A 599 2.38 -13.90 27.19
CA LYS A 599 1.02 -14.12 27.65
C LYS A 599 0.11 -14.46 26.49
N LEU A 600 -0.65 -15.54 26.61
CA LEU A 600 -1.85 -15.80 25.80
C LEU A 600 -3.08 -15.32 26.60
N ALA A 601 -3.85 -14.38 26.06
CA ALA A 601 -5.01 -13.80 26.73
C ALA A 601 -6.27 -13.95 25.86
N CYS A 602 -7.16 -14.85 26.26
CA CYS A 602 -8.47 -15.04 25.64
C CYS A 602 -9.44 -14.05 26.28
N VAL A 603 -9.88 -12.99 25.57
CA VAL A 603 -10.57 -11.86 26.22
C VAL A 603 -12.06 -11.74 25.92
N SER A 604 -12.55 -12.37 24.85
CA SER A 604 -13.90 -12.14 24.32
C SER A 604 -14.71 -13.41 24.02
N PHE A 605 -14.56 -14.48 24.81
CA PHE A 605 -15.46 -15.64 24.72
C PHE A 605 -16.75 -15.39 25.50
N TYR A 606 -17.53 -14.38 25.14
CA TYR A 606 -18.67 -13.92 25.95
C TYR A 606 -19.77 -14.99 26.15
N LYS A 607 -19.96 -15.89 25.17
CA LYS A 607 -20.91 -17.01 25.25
C LYS A 607 -20.45 -18.14 26.21
N ASN A 608 -19.22 -18.10 26.74
CA ASN A 608 -18.78 -19.09 27.73
C ASN A 608 -19.60 -19.03 29.02
N VAL A 609 -20.13 -17.86 29.37
CA VAL A 609 -20.98 -17.69 30.56
C VAL A 609 -22.21 -18.60 30.50
N GLU A 610 -22.80 -18.76 29.31
CA GLU A 610 -23.95 -19.64 29.07
C GLU A 610 -23.61 -21.13 29.26
N LYS A 611 -22.31 -21.47 29.17
CA LYS A 611 -21.76 -22.83 29.34
C LYS A 611 -21.16 -23.05 30.73
N GLY A 612 -21.29 -22.10 31.65
CA GLY A 612 -20.65 -22.15 32.98
C GLY A 612 -19.12 -21.99 32.95
N LEU A 613 -18.57 -21.46 31.86
CA LEU A 613 -17.13 -21.23 31.68
C LEU A 613 -16.78 -19.73 31.82
N PRO A 614 -15.53 -19.36 32.17
CA PRO A 614 -15.11 -17.97 32.22
C PRO A 614 -15.19 -17.28 30.84
N ALA A 615 -15.68 -16.04 30.82
CA ALA A 615 -15.74 -15.20 29.60
C ALA A 615 -14.36 -14.80 29.06
N GLY A 616 -13.30 -15.01 29.86
CA GLY A 616 -11.92 -14.92 29.40
C GLY A 616 -10.96 -15.60 30.36
N SER A 617 -9.79 -15.94 29.84
CA SER A 617 -8.77 -16.73 30.51
C SER A 617 -7.39 -16.40 29.93
N GLY A 618 -6.34 -17.02 30.46
CA GLY A 618 -5.01 -16.85 29.89
C GLY A 618 -3.94 -17.68 30.58
N VAL A 619 -2.79 -17.76 29.92
CA VAL A 619 -1.57 -18.35 30.47
C VAL A 619 -0.39 -17.41 30.26
N PHE A 620 0.52 -17.38 31.22
CA PHE A 620 1.85 -16.80 31.05
C PHE A 620 2.87 -17.91 30.90
N VAL A 621 3.76 -17.77 29.94
CA VAL A 621 4.95 -18.62 29.77
C VAL A 621 6.15 -17.77 30.13
N VAL A 622 6.89 -18.18 31.16
CA VAL A 622 8.13 -17.55 31.60
C VAL A 622 9.29 -18.36 31.04
N CYS A 623 10.16 -17.70 30.29
CA CYS A 623 11.29 -18.30 29.60
C CYS A 623 12.61 -17.77 30.15
N ASP A 624 13.62 -18.62 30.14
CA ASP A 624 14.99 -18.25 30.50
C ASP A 624 15.59 -17.34 29.42
N ALA A 625 16.15 -16.20 29.82
CA ALA A 625 16.73 -15.25 28.89
C ALA A 625 18.09 -15.70 28.34
N THR A 626 18.80 -16.62 29.02
CA THR A 626 20.13 -17.09 28.60
C THR A 626 20.05 -18.20 27.58
N ASN A 627 19.09 -19.14 27.73
CA ASN A 627 18.99 -20.31 26.86
C ASN A 627 17.65 -20.47 26.12
N GLY A 628 16.69 -19.56 26.34
CA GLY A 628 15.38 -19.57 25.69
C GLY A 628 14.41 -20.65 26.18
N GLY A 629 14.81 -21.49 27.16
CA GLY A 629 13.99 -22.59 27.65
C GLY A 629 12.80 -22.13 28.51
N PRO A 630 11.62 -22.74 28.37
CA PRO A 630 10.47 -22.41 29.22
C PRO A 630 10.74 -22.90 30.66
N LYS A 631 10.71 -21.98 31.62
CA LYS A 631 10.91 -22.28 33.05
C LYS A 631 9.60 -22.56 33.76
N ALA A 632 8.56 -21.79 33.42
CA ALA A 632 7.27 -21.91 34.08
C ALA A 632 6.11 -21.58 33.13
N VAL A 633 4.97 -22.22 33.37
CA VAL A 633 3.69 -21.87 32.76
C VAL A 633 2.71 -21.58 33.90
N LEU A 634 2.16 -20.37 33.91
CA LEU A 634 1.24 -19.87 34.94
C LEU A 634 -0.17 -19.84 34.39
N HIS A 635 -1.05 -20.70 34.92
CA HIS A 635 -2.47 -20.73 34.55
C HIS A 635 -3.26 -19.72 35.39
N GLU A 636 -3.27 -18.47 34.93
CA GLU A 636 -3.66 -17.31 35.75
C GLU A 636 -5.16 -16.99 35.78
N ASN A 637 -5.97 -17.51 34.85
CA ASN A 637 -7.41 -17.18 34.73
C ASN A 637 -7.75 -15.69 35.00
N ARG A 638 -7.02 -14.77 34.37
CA ARG A 638 -7.08 -13.30 34.54
C ARG A 638 -6.57 -12.72 35.86
N TYR A 639 -6.29 -13.51 36.88
CA TYR A 639 -5.86 -12.98 38.18
C TYR A 639 -4.59 -12.13 38.09
N LEU A 640 -3.50 -12.65 37.51
CA LEU A 640 -2.25 -11.87 37.35
C LEU A 640 -2.45 -10.65 36.45
N THR A 641 -3.41 -10.74 35.52
CA THR A 641 -3.78 -9.66 34.62
C THR A 641 -4.49 -8.53 35.34
N ASP A 642 -5.43 -8.85 36.21
CA ASP A 642 -6.14 -7.86 37.02
C ASP A 642 -5.18 -7.26 38.04
N MET A 643 -4.35 -8.09 38.67
CA MET A 643 -3.33 -7.68 39.62
C MET A 643 -2.32 -6.69 39.01
N ARG A 644 -1.75 -6.99 37.83
CA ARG A 644 -0.81 -6.05 37.17
C ARG A 644 -1.51 -4.78 36.69
N THR A 645 -2.78 -4.88 36.29
CA THR A 645 -3.57 -3.71 35.81
C THR A 645 -3.90 -2.79 36.96
N GLY A 646 -4.34 -3.35 38.10
CA GLY A 646 -4.53 -2.60 39.34
C GLY A 646 -3.24 -1.99 39.87
N ALA A 647 -2.12 -2.71 39.80
CA ALA A 647 -0.81 -2.20 40.20
C ALA A 647 -0.33 -1.05 39.31
N ALA A 648 -0.52 -1.14 37.99
CA ALA A 648 -0.25 -0.03 37.07
C ALA A 648 -1.11 1.20 37.40
N GLY A 649 -2.42 0.99 37.63
CA GLY A 649 -3.33 2.05 38.04
C GLY A 649 -2.95 2.68 39.39
N ALA A 650 -2.50 1.89 40.36
CA ALA A 650 -2.01 2.37 41.64
C ALA A 650 -0.72 3.20 41.48
N GLY A 651 0.21 2.77 40.64
CA GLY A 651 1.41 3.55 40.28
C GLY A 651 1.03 4.89 39.63
N CYS A 652 0.09 4.88 38.68
CA CYS A 652 -0.46 6.12 38.11
C CYS A 652 -1.10 7.01 39.18
N GLY A 653 -1.91 6.46 40.08
CA GLY A 653 -2.52 7.22 41.18
C GLY A 653 -1.48 7.84 42.10
N LYS A 654 -0.39 7.13 42.41
CA LYS A 654 0.71 7.65 43.24
C LYS A 654 1.48 8.80 42.59
N HIS A 655 1.71 8.73 41.27
CA HIS A 655 2.56 9.70 40.56
C HIS A 655 1.80 10.83 39.86
N LEU A 656 0.51 10.64 39.57
CA LEU A 656 -0.32 11.56 38.80
C LEU A 656 -1.50 12.15 39.60
N ALA A 657 -1.75 11.69 40.83
CA ALA A 657 -2.77 12.34 41.66
C ALA A 657 -2.31 13.76 42.04
N PRO A 658 -3.22 14.76 41.96
CA PRO A 658 -2.91 16.10 42.43
C PRO A 658 -2.54 16.05 43.93
N PRO A 659 -1.65 16.95 44.41
CA PRO A 659 -1.34 17.03 45.83
C PRO A 659 -2.63 17.16 46.63
N ALA A 660 -2.79 16.33 47.67
CA ALA A 660 -3.94 16.41 48.54
C ALA A 660 -4.08 17.84 49.06
N GLN A 661 -5.20 18.50 48.77
CA GLN A 661 -5.53 19.80 49.35
C GLN A 661 -5.76 19.58 50.84
N SER A 662 -4.71 19.76 51.64
CA SER A 662 -4.75 19.74 53.10
C SER A 662 -5.28 21.05 53.66
#